data_AF-A0AAN8UP70-F1
#
_entry.id   AF-A0AAN8UP70-F1
#
_cell.length_a   1.000
_cell.length_b   1.000
_cell.length_c   1.000
_cell.angle_alpha   90.00
_cell.angle_beta   90.00
_cell.angle_gamma   90.00
#
_symmetry.space_group_name_H-M   'P 1'
#
loop_
_entity.id
_entity.type
_entity.pdbx_description
1 polymer ?
#
loop_
_entity_poly.entity_id
_entity_poly.type
_entity_poly.pdbx_seq_one_letter_code
_entity_poly.pdbx_strand_id
1 'polypeptide(L)'
;MKASFNKVASYDYPSLCSRCVGLMLCVKLLHGRSDVPLSPTAKLFLQHDMYLVTNCVVCLENPLDVEAAKFSLKNFALIKHPRFCCLLVRDKNGEKHWRKIQVDLERHLIIPEDIVGEGEDEEEIVNQYMADLAISSPLSTDKPLQEFHFLMAHKCDAMRVYHALGGGISLMSLFLLVVGRLMILISLQGWQMQTTNDVFFAIVTSGLSRYLHHRMPEGANEPWSPFGRLFLQQELYEVVNLLVGLEKPIDVDATKMEINNSVLIKHPRFCGLLVRDEKGKEYWRKTQVDLDRHFIVLEDRVGEGEDEEEIVNQYMADLAVSSPLSTNKPLWEFHFLMAHKCVAMRFHHALGDGISLMSLLKAVFRKVGDPNEFPTMATSSASSPWDKNKFLMNLWNSFLYITTLILRILWIRDPKTAISGGPGVELWPRRIATAKLHLDDMKAVKKTVTGAKMQTINDVFFAILSSGLSRYLHHRTPTVQEGLQLTTVSMVNLRQQPGLQEVSNMMTSFSRARWGNDIGVHLLPLYYHRIVANPLDHLKKATSMLTKKKLSKEAISSHFLSVWLTHCFGSKVACSIISRLFCNTTICISNVIGFQEKMSFSGNPIEFLRMNTSSTPQAIQIHMVSYAGRADLQILVAKDIIPDPKFLAKCFEDSLLEMKATAAKLQS
;
A
#
# COMPACT_ATOMS: atom_id res chain seq x y z
N MET A 1 -34.38 -40.80 -14.06
CA MET A 1 -33.40 -40.83 -15.18
C MET A 1 -32.18 -40.07 -14.67
N LYS A 2 -31.02 -40.64 -14.32
CA LYS A 2 -30.30 -41.85 -14.78
C LYS A 2 -30.15 -41.93 -16.30
N ALA A 3 -28.90 -42.17 -16.73
CA ALA A 3 -28.37 -42.23 -18.10
C ALA A 3 -28.24 -40.88 -18.84
N SER A 4 -27.02 -40.32 -18.83
CA SER A 4 -26.30 -39.73 -19.99
C SER A 4 -24.97 -39.08 -19.55
N PHE A 5 -24.09 -39.88 -18.94
CA PHE A 5 -22.68 -39.52 -18.75
C PHE A 5 -21.86 -40.46 -19.63
N ASN A 6 -21.30 -39.96 -20.74
CA ASN A 6 -20.00 -40.40 -21.29
C ASN A 6 -19.58 -39.63 -22.56
N LYS A 7 -18.29 -39.27 -22.59
CA LYS A 7 -17.45 -38.91 -23.76
C LYS A 7 -17.87 -37.73 -24.65
N VAL A 8 -17.20 -36.59 -24.49
CA VAL A 8 -16.12 -36.12 -25.39
C VAL A 8 -15.02 -35.50 -24.50
N ALA A 9 -13.76 -35.49 -24.97
CA ALA A 9 -12.57 -35.15 -24.19
C ALA A 9 -12.06 -33.70 -24.38
N SER A 10 -11.16 -33.31 -23.47
CA SER A 10 -10.06 -32.34 -23.66
C SER A 10 -10.35 -30.98 -24.32
N TYR A 11 -10.50 -29.94 -23.48
CA TYR A 11 -10.04 -28.58 -23.80
C TYR A 11 -9.50 -27.91 -22.52
N ASP A 12 -8.31 -27.31 -22.61
CA ASP A 12 -7.72 -26.48 -21.56
C ASP A 12 -8.51 -25.18 -21.39
N TYR A 13 -8.72 -24.75 -20.15
CA TYR A 13 -9.35 -23.47 -19.83
C TYR A 13 -8.36 -22.56 -19.08
N PRO A 14 -8.07 -21.35 -19.61
CA PRO A 14 -7.39 -20.30 -18.85
C PRO A 14 -8.23 -19.81 -17.66
N SER A 15 -7.55 -19.16 -16.71
CA SER A 15 -8.10 -18.69 -15.44
C SER A 15 -9.32 -17.77 -15.56
N LEU A 16 -10.49 -18.24 -15.11
CA LEU A 16 -11.72 -17.46 -14.99
C LEU A 16 -11.84 -16.77 -13.63
N CYS A 17 -12.13 -15.46 -13.63
CA CYS A 17 -12.25 -14.64 -12.44
C CYS A 17 -13.53 -13.78 -12.44
N SER A 18 -14.55 -14.20 -11.70
CA SER A 18 -15.48 -13.35 -10.91
C SER A 18 -16.74 -14.13 -10.51
N ARG A 19 -17.25 -13.85 -9.32
CA ARG A 19 -18.49 -14.42 -8.73
C ARG A 19 -19.07 -13.37 -7.76
N CYS A 20 -19.86 -12.41 -8.24
CA CYS A 20 -20.54 -11.37 -7.40
C CYS A 20 -21.69 -11.97 -6.55
N VAL A 21 -22.35 -11.24 -5.61
CA VAL A 21 -23.56 -11.70 -4.87
C VAL A 21 -24.57 -10.61 -4.62
N GLY A 22 -25.82 -11.01 -4.35
CA GLY A 22 -26.88 -10.14 -3.88
C GLY A 22 -27.03 -10.09 -2.36
N LEU A 23 -27.27 -8.89 -1.83
CA LEU A 23 -27.82 -8.67 -0.49
C LEU A 23 -29.20 -8.03 -0.65
N MET A 24 -30.27 -8.69 -0.19
CA MET A 24 -31.63 -8.14 -0.22
C MET A 24 -31.83 -7.21 0.98
N LEU A 25 -31.64 -5.90 0.77
CA LEU A 25 -31.92 -4.89 1.79
C LEU A 25 -33.42 -4.56 1.80
N CYS A 26 -34.09 -4.88 2.91
CA CYS A 26 -35.52 -4.62 3.09
C CYS A 26 -35.76 -3.11 3.28
N VAL A 27 -36.09 -2.41 2.20
CA VAL A 27 -36.43 -0.98 2.24
C VAL A 27 -37.94 -0.83 2.37
N LYS A 28 -38.38 -0.09 3.40
CA LYS A 28 -39.79 0.23 3.67
C LYS A 28 -40.43 0.87 2.44
N LEU A 29 -41.33 0.16 1.77
CA LEU A 29 -42.09 0.69 0.63
C LEU A 29 -43.02 1.80 1.11
N LEU A 30 -42.68 3.06 0.79
CA LEU A 30 -43.57 4.21 0.98
C LEU A 30 -44.69 4.19 -0.07
N HIS A 31 -45.62 3.26 0.06
CA HIS A 31 -46.92 3.36 -0.61
C HIS A 31 -47.72 4.51 0.03
N GLY A 32 -48.24 5.42 -0.80
CA GLY A 32 -49.29 6.37 -0.39
C GLY A 32 -48.95 7.87 -0.33
N ARG A 33 -47.81 8.35 -0.84
CA ARG A 33 -47.60 9.79 -1.09
C ARG A 33 -47.22 10.06 -2.55
N SER A 34 -47.92 11.00 -3.18
CA SER A 34 -47.69 11.44 -4.58
C SER A 34 -46.40 12.24 -4.74
N ASP A 35 -46.09 13.05 -3.73
CA ASP A 35 -45.01 14.03 -3.74
C ASP A 35 -44.10 13.85 -2.53
N VAL A 36 -42.79 14.01 -2.74
CA VAL A 36 -41.75 13.82 -1.71
C VAL A 36 -40.85 15.07 -1.66
N PRO A 37 -40.65 15.70 -0.48
CA PRO A 37 -39.75 16.84 -0.36
C PRO A 37 -38.29 16.44 -0.62
N LEU A 38 -37.49 17.37 -1.16
CA LEU A 38 -36.06 17.11 -1.35
C LEU A 38 -35.34 16.98 0.01
N SER A 39 -34.40 16.02 0.08
CA SER A 39 -33.46 15.96 1.19
C SER A 39 -32.55 17.20 1.20
N PRO A 40 -32.00 17.61 2.36
CA PRO A 40 -31.06 18.73 2.44
C PRO A 40 -29.88 18.59 1.46
N THR A 41 -29.36 17.38 1.31
CA THR A 41 -28.29 17.03 0.36
C THR A 41 -28.73 17.20 -1.11
N ALA A 42 -29.96 16.82 -1.46
CA ALA A 42 -30.49 17.03 -2.81
C ALA A 42 -30.81 18.51 -3.09
N LYS A 43 -31.17 19.31 -2.06
CA LYS A 43 -31.30 20.77 -2.18
C LYS A 43 -29.93 21.41 -2.52
N LEU A 44 -28.83 20.95 -1.90
CA LEU A 44 -27.46 21.42 -2.16
C LEU A 44 -26.99 21.12 -3.60
N PHE A 45 -27.10 19.86 -4.05
CA PHE A 45 -26.71 19.42 -5.40
C PHE A 45 -27.64 19.90 -6.55
N LEU A 46 -28.58 20.79 -6.27
CA LEU A 46 -29.51 21.40 -7.23
C LEU A 46 -29.56 22.94 -7.10
N GLN A 47 -28.54 23.54 -6.49
CA GLN A 47 -28.20 24.96 -6.63
C GLN A 47 -27.39 25.16 -7.93
N HIS A 48 -27.41 26.37 -8.49
CA HIS A 48 -26.85 26.62 -9.83
C HIS A 48 -25.32 26.43 -9.90
N ASP A 49 -24.62 26.52 -8.78
CA ASP A 49 -23.16 26.51 -8.71
C ASP A 49 -22.57 25.11 -8.44
N MET A 50 -23.40 24.07 -8.25
CA MET A 50 -22.92 22.72 -7.91
C MET A 50 -23.86 21.61 -8.40
N TYR A 51 -23.49 20.96 -9.50
CA TYR A 51 -24.12 19.73 -9.99
C TYR A 51 -23.13 18.56 -9.97
N LEU A 52 -23.62 17.36 -9.64
CA LEU A 52 -22.82 16.14 -9.60
C LEU A 52 -23.56 15.01 -10.33
N VAL A 53 -22.92 14.48 -11.38
CA VAL A 53 -23.46 13.43 -12.25
C VAL A 53 -22.59 12.18 -12.13
N THR A 54 -23.21 11.02 -11.95
CA THR A 54 -22.53 9.73 -12.09
C THR A 54 -22.72 9.25 -13.52
N ASN A 55 -21.61 9.13 -14.26
CA ASN A 55 -21.57 8.34 -15.49
C ASN A 55 -21.07 6.93 -15.12
N CYS A 56 -21.67 5.88 -15.68
CA CYS A 56 -21.26 4.49 -15.45
C CYS A 56 -21.30 3.71 -16.77
N VAL A 57 -20.33 2.82 -16.98
CA VAL A 57 -20.19 2.05 -18.24
C VAL A 57 -20.17 0.56 -17.93
N VAL A 58 -20.81 -0.23 -18.80
CA VAL A 58 -20.73 -1.68 -18.84
C VAL A 58 -20.31 -2.06 -20.25
N CYS A 59 -19.15 -2.69 -20.42
CA CYS A 59 -18.78 -3.31 -21.69
C CYS A 59 -19.08 -4.81 -21.61
N LEU A 60 -19.67 -5.34 -22.68
CA LEU A 60 -20.17 -6.71 -22.78
C LEU A 60 -19.36 -7.49 -23.81
N GLU A 61 -19.13 -8.78 -23.56
CA GLU A 61 -18.39 -9.64 -24.50
C GLU A 61 -19.11 -9.79 -25.85
N ASN A 62 -20.45 -9.71 -25.82
CA ASN A 62 -21.34 -9.77 -26.97
C ASN A 62 -22.18 -8.49 -27.08
N PRO A 63 -22.40 -7.94 -28.29
CA PRO A 63 -23.28 -6.79 -28.49
C PRO A 63 -24.72 -7.13 -28.10
N LEU A 64 -25.41 -6.18 -27.47
CA LEU A 64 -26.83 -6.29 -27.12
C LEU A 64 -27.72 -6.06 -28.34
N ASP A 65 -28.78 -6.85 -28.46
CA ASP A 65 -29.93 -6.51 -29.29
C ASP A 65 -30.69 -5.33 -28.63
N VAL A 66 -30.81 -4.22 -29.36
CA VAL A 66 -31.50 -3.00 -28.93
C VAL A 66 -32.95 -3.26 -28.54
N GLU A 67 -33.67 -4.12 -29.27
CA GLU A 67 -35.08 -4.39 -28.96
C GLU A 67 -35.22 -5.29 -27.73
N ALA A 68 -34.30 -6.25 -27.53
CA ALA A 68 -34.20 -7.02 -26.28
C ALA A 68 -33.82 -6.12 -25.09
N ALA A 69 -32.92 -5.15 -25.28
CA ALA A 69 -32.54 -4.17 -24.26
C ALA A 69 -33.71 -3.23 -23.91
N LYS A 70 -34.40 -2.67 -24.91
CA LYS A 70 -35.62 -1.86 -24.74
C LYS A 70 -36.72 -2.64 -24.02
N PHE A 71 -36.99 -3.89 -24.42
CA PHE A 71 -37.98 -4.74 -23.77
C PHE A 71 -37.62 -5.03 -22.30
N SER A 72 -36.35 -5.27 -22.03
CA SER A 72 -35.83 -5.49 -20.67
C SER A 72 -35.97 -4.23 -19.81
N LEU A 73 -35.62 -3.05 -20.35
CA LEU A 73 -35.78 -1.75 -19.69
C LEU A 73 -37.25 -1.40 -19.42
N LYS A 74 -38.16 -1.60 -20.39
CA LYS A 74 -39.62 -1.38 -20.24
C LYS A 74 -40.21 -2.19 -19.10
N ASN A 75 -39.70 -3.39 -18.85
CA ASN A 75 -40.14 -4.24 -17.75
C ASN A 75 -39.39 -4.02 -16.43
N PHE A 76 -38.35 -3.19 -16.42
CA PHE A 76 -37.35 -3.13 -15.35
C PHE A 76 -37.83 -2.48 -14.04
N ALA A 77 -37.26 -2.94 -12.92
CA ALA A 77 -37.62 -2.45 -11.59
C ALA A 77 -37.16 -1.00 -11.32
N LEU A 78 -36.07 -0.55 -11.96
CA LEU A 78 -35.55 0.81 -11.84
C LEU A 78 -36.57 1.85 -12.35
N ILE A 79 -37.21 1.58 -13.49
CA ILE A 79 -38.16 2.48 -14.16
C ILE A 79 -39.55 2.42 -13.50
N LYS A 80 -39.73 1.49 -12.56
CA LYS A 80 -40.87 1.41 -11.62
C LYS A 80 -40.50 1.93 -10.22
N HIS A 81 -39.23 2.27 -9.96
CA HIS A 81 -38.76 2.71 -8.65
C HIS A 81 -39.05 4.21 -8.43
N PRO A 82 -39.72 4.61 -7.33
CA PRO A 82 -40.28 5.95 -7.17
C PRO A 82 -39.33 7.13 -7.48
N ARG A 83 -38.02 7.01 -7.22
CA ARG A 83 -37.06 8.10 -7.49
C ARG A 83 -36.74 8.32 -8.98
N PHE A 84 -36.80 7.28 -9.81
CA PHE A 84 -36.51 7.39 -11.24
C PHE A 84 -37.78 7.65 -12.06
N CYS A 85 -38.95 7.53 -11.43
CA CYS A 85 -40.24 7.95 -11.97
C CYS A 85 -40.62 9.38 -11.55
N CYS A 86 -39.70 10.22 -11.07
CA CYS A 86 -40.04 11.53 -10.53
C CYS A 86 -39.50 12.70 -11.36
N LEU A 87 -40.35 13.71 -11.58
CA LEU A 87 -39.93 15.04 -12.02
C LEU A 87 -39.64 15.95 -10.84
N LEU A 88 -38.72 16.88 -11.04
CA LEU A 88 -38.45 17.98 -10.12
C LEU A 88 -39.43 19.12 -10.42
N VAL A 89 -40.44 19.32 -9.57
CA VAL A 89 -41.47 20.35 -9.79
C VAL A 89 -41.43 21.38 -8.67
N ARG A 90 -41.83 22.62 -8.96
CA ARG A 90 -42.04 23.67 -7.95
C ARG A 90 -43.50 23.72 -7.55
N ASP A 91 -43.76 23.94 -6.27
CA ASP A 91 -45.11 24.25 -5.79
C ASP A 91 -45.46 25.74 -5.98
N LYS A 92 -46.65 26.14 -5.52
CA LYS A 92 -47.13 27.52 -5.60
C LYS A 92 -46.29 28.52 -4.79
N ASN A 93 -45.47 28.05 -3.86
CA ASN A 93 -44.59 28.84 -3.01
C ASN A 93 -43.14 28.86 -3.54
N GLY A 94 -42.87 28.19 -4.67
CA GLY A 94 -41.55 28.09 -5.29
C GLY A 94 -40.66 26.96 -4.75
N GLU A 95 -41.11 26.21 -3.74
CA GLU A 95 -40.37 25.08 -3.17
C GLU A 95 -40.32 23.89 -4.14
N LYS A 96 -39.12 23.35 -4.32
CA LYS A 96 -38.88 22.16 -5.15
C LYS A 96 -39.37 20.90 -4.40
N HIS A 97 -40.08 20.01 -5.09
CA HIS A 97 -40.48 18.67 -4.65
C HIS A 97 -40.33 17.65 -5.79
N TRP A 98 -40.23 16.37 -5.43
CA TRP A 98 -40.27 15.26 -6.39
C TRP A 98 -41.72 14.84 -6.60
N ARG A 99 -42.23 14.94 -7.83
CA ARG A 99 -43.58 14.47 -8.23
C ARG A 99 -43.46 13.21 -9.07
N LYS A 100 -44.19 12.16 -8.70
CA LYS A 100 -44.23 10.92 -9.48
C LYS A 100 -44.97 11.11 -10.83
N ILE A 101 -44.37 10.60 -11.90
CA ILE A 101 -44.91 10.54 -13.27
C ILE A 101 -44.82 9.12 -13.84
N GLN A 102 -45.40 8.91 -15.02
CA GLN A 102 -45.14 7.76 -15.87
C GLN A 102 -43.97 8.09 -16.80
N VAL A 103 -42.93 7.24 -16.86
CA VAL A 103 -41.72 7.48 -17.65
C VAL A 103 -41.93 7.00 -19.09
N ASP A 104 -41.73 7.89 -20.05
CA ASP A 104 -41.63 7.56 -21.48
C ASP A 104 -40.18 7.19 -21.81
N LEU A 105 -39.93 5.91 -22.03
CA LEU A 105 -38.59 5.32 -22.08
C LEU A 105 -37.78 5.75 -23.30
N GLU A 106 -38.43 5.99 -24.43
CA GLU A 106 -37.75 6.38 -25.67
C GLU A 106 -37.09 7.78 -25.54
N ARG A 107 -37.56 8.63 -24.61
CA ARG A 107 -36.96 9.96 -24.32
C ARG A 107 -35.70 9.92 -23.44
N HIS A 108 -35.38 8.75 -22.91
CA HIS A 108 -34.22 8.52 -22.05
C HIS A 108 -33.17 7.61 -22.70
N LEU A 109 -33.46 7.04 -23.86
CA LEU A 109 -32.60 6.11 -24.57
C LEU A 109 -31.95 6.85 -25.76
N ILE A 110 -30.62 6.89 -25.75
CA ILE A 110 -29.79 7.60 -26.72
C ILE A 110 -28.94 6.54 -27.41
N ILE A 111 -29.08 6.42 -28.72
CA ILE A 111 -28.18 5.62 -29.56
C ILE A 111 -27.44 6.64 -30.41
N PRO A 112 -26.14 6.89 -30.15
CA PRO A 112 -25.37 7.78 -31.00
C PRO A 112 -25.19 7.15 -32.37
N GLU A 113 -25.67 7.82 -33.40
CA GLU A 113 -25.34 7.48 -34.79
C GLU A 113 -23.91 7.99 -35.06
N ASP A 114 -23.09 7.15 -35.72
CA ASP A 114 -21.70 7.41 -36.12
C ASP A 114 -20.66 7.70 -35.02
N ILE A 115 -20.43 6.70 -34.15
CA ILE A 115 -19.17 6.60 -33.38
C ILE A 115 -18.20 5.67 -34.16
N VAL A 116 -17.65 6.20 -35.26
CA VAL A 116 -16.70 5.49 -36.13
C VAL A 116 -15.44 6.36 -36.32
N GLY A 117 -14.38 6.05 -35.56
CA GLY A 117 -13.02 6.43 -35.92
C GLY A 117 -12.42 5.31 -36.78
N GLU A 118 -12.20 5.54 -38.07
CA GLU A 118 -11.50 4.56 -38.91
C GLU A 118 -10.03 4.44 -38.47
N GLY A 119 -9.71 3.36 -37.74
CA GLY A 119 -8.34 3.01 -37.34
C GLY A 119 -7.93 3.40 -35.91
N GLU A 120 -8.85 3.87 -35.06
CA GLU A 120 -8.60 4.13 -33.63
C GLU A 120 -9.00 2.94 -32.73
N ASP A 121 -8.43 2.86 -31.52
CA ASP A 121 -8.70 1.80 -30.54
C ASP A 121 -10.13 1.91 -30.00
N GLU A 122 -10.89 0.79 -29.98
CA GLU A 122 -12.25 0.72 -29.44
C GLU A 122 -12.32 1.24 -27.99
N GLU A 123 -11.28 1.00 -27.18
CA GLU A 123 -11.22 1.51 -25.80
C GLU A 123 -10.97 3.03 -25.74
N GLU A 124 -10.21 3.60 -26.68
CA GLU A 124 -9.94 5.05 -26.74
C GLU A 124 -11.19 5.83 -27.16
N ILE A 125 -11.92 5.32 -28.16
CA ILE A 125 -13.20 5.87 -28.64
C ILE A 125 -14.25 5.91 -27.52
N VAL A 126 -14.42 4.81 -26.77
CA VAL A 126 -15.36 4.75 -25.63
C VAL A 126 -14.93 5.71 -24.51
N ASN A 127 -13.62 5.82 -24.23
CA ASN A 127 -13.11 6.74 -23.22
C ASN A 127 -13.30 8.22 -23.61
N GLN A 128 -13.13 8.57 -24.88
CA GLN A 128 -13.36 9.93 -25.37
C GLN A 128 -14.85 10.30 -25.27
N TYR A 129 -15.76 9.44 -25.74
CA TYR A 129 -17.20 9.64 -25.59
C TYR A 129 -17.62 9.80 -24.10
N MET A 130 -16.97 9.08 -23.20
CA MET A 130 -17.19 9.20 -21.75
C MET A 130 -16.63 10.49 -21.13
N ALA A 131 -15.55 11.04 -21.68
CA ALA A 131 -15.05 12.36 -21.31
C ALA A 131 -16.03 13.46 -21.75
N ASP A 132 -16.55 13.36 -22.98
CA ASP A 132 -17.54 14.29 -23.53
C ASP A 132 -18.86 14.23 -22.74
N LEU A 133 -19.33 13.04 -22.33
CA LEU A 133 -20.45 12.88 -21.39
C LEU A 133 -20.19 13.48 -19.99
N ALA A 134 -18.95 13.61 -19.55
CA ALA A 134 -18.62 14.19 -18.26
C ALA A 134 -18.66 15.73 -18.27
N ILE A 135 -18.35 16.34 -19.42
CA ILE A 135 -18.37 17.80 -19.62
C ILE A 135 -19.67 18.33 -20.28
N SER A 136 -20.50 17.43 -20.84
CA SER A 136 -21.78 17.80 -21.45
C SER A 136 -22.76 18.40 -20.46
N SER A 137 -23.72 19.17 -20.98
CA SER A 137 -24.68 19.95 -20.20
C SER A 137 -25.43 19.12 -19.13
N PRO A 138 -25.89 19.77 -18.05
CA PRO A 138 -26.80 19.19 -17.07
C PRO A 138 -27.95 18.41 -17.71
N LEU A 139 -28.31 17.26 -17.13
CA LEU A 139 -29.54 16.55 -17.50
C LEU A 139 -30.74 17.49 -17.34
N SER A 140 -31.56 17.58 -18.40
CA SER A 140 -32.69 18.50 -18.42
C SER A 140 -33.73 18.14 -17.34
N THR A 141 -34.22 19.14 -16.61
CA THR A 141 -35.15 18.97 -15.49
C THR A 141 -36.61 18.78 -15.90
N ASP A 142 -36.92 18.88 -17.20
CA ASP A 142 -38.24 18.60 -17.77
C ASP A 142 -38.54 17.09 -17.93
N LYS A 143 -37.50 16.26 -17.86
CA LYS A 143 -37.57 14.79 -17.80
C LYS A 143 -36.91 14.25 -16.52
N PRO A 144 -37.19 13.00 -16.11
CA PRO A 144 -36.45 12.33 -15.04
C PRO A 144 -34.93 12.41 -15.25
N LEU A 145 -34.16 12.67 -14.19
CA LEU A 145 -32.71 12.93 -14.27
C LEU A 145 -31.87 11.65 -14.46
N GLN A 146 -32.13 10.94 -15.55
CA GLN A 146 -31.40 9.77 -16.03
C GLN A 146 -31.34 9.74 -17.58
N GLU A 147 -30.25 9.26 -18.14
CA GLU A 147 -30.10 8.93 -19.57
C GLU A 147 -29.34 7.60 -19.73
N PHE A 148 -29.69 6.84 -20.76
CA PHE A 148 -29.09 5.56 -21.14
C PHE A 148 -28.54 5.71 -22.55
N HIS A 149 -27.24 5.44 -22.73
CA HIS A 149 -26.53 5.56 -24.00
C HIS A 149 -26.05 4.18 -24.45
N PHE A 150 -26.39 3.75 -25.65
CA PHE A 150 -26.01 2.44 -26.20
C PHE A 150 -24.98 2.62 -27.33
N LEU A 151 -23.75 2.13 -27.13
CA LEU A 151 -22.63 2.31 -28.06
C LEU A 151 -22.50 1.06 -28.94
N MET A 152 -23.36 0.98 -29.95
CA MET A 152 -23.60 -0.23 -30.74
C MET A 152 -22.35 -0.81 -31.42
N ALA A 153 -21.43 0.03 -31.88
CA ALA A 153 -20.19 -0.42 -32.54
C ALA A 153 -19.17 -1.04 -31.56
N HIS A 154 -19.20 -0.65 -30.28
CA HIS A 154 -18.11 -0.91 -29.31
C HIS A 154 -18.54 -1.80 -28.13
N LYS A 155 -19.70 -2.47 -28.24
CA LYS A 155 -20.28 -3.38 -27.23
C LYS A 155 -20.41 -2.81 -25.79
N CYS A 156 -20.48 -1.48 -25.64
CA CYS A 156 -20.57 -0.84 -24.32
C CYS A 156 -21.88 -0.05 -24.15
N ASP A 157 -22.48 -0.19 -22.97
CA ASP A 157 -23.63 0.59 -22.51
C ASP A 157 -23.16 1.61 -21.48
N ALA A 158 -23.57 2.87 -21.60
CA ALA A 158 -23.34 3.91 -20.59
C ALA A 158 -24.66 4.40 -19.98
N MET A 159 -24.66 4.69 -18.68
CA MET A 159 -25.80 5.24 -17.95
C MET A 159 -25.36 6.50 -17.18
N ARG A 160 -26.12 7.59 -17.36
CA ARG A 160 -25.87 8.91 -16.78
C ARG A 160 -26.99 9.25 -15.78
N VAL A 161 -26.65 9.51 -14.52
CA VAL A 161 -27.64 9.71 -13.43
C VAL A 161 -27.22 10.84 -12.48
N TYR A 162 -28.18 11.66 -12.04
CA TYR A 162 -27.92 12.71 -11.04
C TYR A 162 -27.81 12.18 -9.60
N HIS A 163 -26.79 12.66 -8.87
CA HIS A 163 -26.61 12.40 -7.44
C HIS A 163 -27.76 12.92 -6.56
N ALA A 164 -28.60 13.84 -7.06
CA ALA A 164 -29.81 14.30 -6.37
C ALA A 164 -30.83 13.17 -6.11
N LEU A 165 -30.74 12.04 -6.82
CA LEU A 165 -31.58 10.87 -6.65
C LEU A 165 -31.10 9.92 -5.52
N GLY A 166 -29.85 10.06 -5.04
CA GLY A 166 -29.32 9.28 -3.93
C GLY A 166 -27.81 9.43 -3.74
N GLY A 167 -27.31 9.11 -2.54
CA GLY A 167 -25.86 9.04 -2.31
C GLY A 167 -25.21 7.94 -3.16
N GLY A 168 -23.93 8.12 -3.52
CA GLY A 168 -23.24 7.25 -4.49
C GLY A 168 -23.29 5.75 -4.15
N ILE A 169 -23.27 5.39 -2.87
CA ILE A 169 -23.41 4.00 -2.40
C ILE A 169 -24.80 3.43 -2.74
N SER A 170 -25.87 4.23 -2.60
CA SER A 170 -27.25 3.81 -2.92
C SER A 170 -27.46 3.70 -4.43
N LEU A 171 -26.90 4.61 -5.22
CA LEU A 171 -26.94 4.55 -6.69
C LEU A 171 -26.16 3.33 -7.20
N MET A 172 -24.94 3.10 -6.72
CA MET A 172 -24.11 1.98 -7.16
C MET A 172 -24.67 0.61 -6.72
N SER A 173 -25.25 0.51 -5.52
CA SER A 173 -25.93 -0.73 -5.08
C SER A 173 -27.12 -1.09 -5.96
N LEU A 174 -27.86 -0.07 -6.43
CA LEU A 174 -29.01 -0.25 -7.30
C LEU A 174 -28.60 -0.54 -8.75
N PHE A 175 -27.52 0.09 -9.25
CA PHE A 175 -26.93 -0.19 -10.55
C PHE A 175 -26.36 -1.62 -10.64
N LEU A 176 -25.67 -2.10 -9.61
CA LEU A 176 -25.22 -3.49 -9.56
C LEU A 176 -26.39 -4.50 -9.51
N LEU A 177 -27.57 -4.06 -9.06
CA LEU A 177 -28.82 -4.83 -9.15
C LEU A 177 -29.43 -4.81 -10.56
N VAL A 178 -29.12 -3.79 -11.37
CA VAL A 178 -29.47 -3.69 -12.81
C VAL A 178 -28.62 -4.67 -13.61
N VAL A 179 -27.29 -4.49 -13.58
CA VAL A 179 -26.32 -5.34 -14.28
C VAL A 179 -26.46 -6.80 -13.84
N GLY A 180 -26.63 -7.03 -12.54
CA GLY A 180 -26.83 -8.37 -11.98
C GLY A 180 -28.11 -9.08 -12.46
N ARG A 181 -29.15 -8.37 -12.90
CA ARG A 181 -30.36 -8.98 -13.48
C ARG A 181 -30.31 -9.12 -14.99
N LEU A 182 -29.63 -8.23 -15.70
CA LEU A 182 -29.33 -8.40 -17.13
C LEU A 182 -28.48 -9.66 -17.34
N MET A 183 -27.46 -9.85 -16.50
CA MET A 183 -26.62 -11.05 -16.45
C MET A 183 -27.39 -12.36 -16.11
N ILE A 184 -28.48 -12.30 -15.34
CA ILE A 184 -29.26 -13.49 -14.96
C ILE A 184 -29.99 -14.12 -16.15
N LEU A 185 -30.36 -13.33 -17.16
CA LEU A 185 -30.91 -13.87 -18.42
C LEU A 185 -29.87 -14.60 -19.27
N ILE A 186 -28.59 -14.23 -19.12
CA ILE A 186 -27.45 -14.93 -19.73
C ILE A 186 -27.06 -16.17 -18.90
N SER A 187 -27.27 -16.15 -17.58
CA SER A 187 -26.73 -17.15 -16.64
C SER A 187 -27.66 -18.34 -16.29
N LEU A 188 -28.35 -18.94 -17.27
CA LEU A 188 -29.02 -20.24 -17.07
C LEU A 188 -28.06 -21.44 -16.89
N GLN A 189 -26.75 -21.18 -16.75
CA GLN A 189 -25.68 -22.17 -16.52
C GLN A 189 -24.97 -22.07 -15.15
N GLY A 190 -25.65 -21.52 -14.13
CA GLY A 190 -25.48 -21.88 -12.70
C GLY A 190 -24.11 -21.68 -12.01
N TRP A 191 -23.83 -20.46 -11.53
CA TRP A 191 -22.62 -20.15 -10.71
C TRP A 191 -22.95 -19.45 -9.38
N GLN A 192 -22.19 -19.80 -8.31
CA GLN A 192 -22.36 -19.30 -6.93
C GLN A 192 -21.51 -18.03 -6.66
N MET A 193 -21.64 -17.39 -5.49
CA MET A 193 -21.57 -15.91 -5.42
C MET A 193 -20.84 -15.29 -4.16
N GLN A 194 -20.11 -14.16 -4.30
CA GLN A 194 -19.27 -13.45 -3.27
C GLN A 194 -19.44 -11.89 -3.24
N THR A 195 -19.14 -11.20 -2.12
CA THR A 195 -19.74 -9.87 -1.72
C THR A 195 -19.18 -8.54 -2.27
N THR A 196 -20.08 -7.55 -2.36
CA THR A 196 -19.98 -6.24 -3.06
C THR A 196 -19.04 -5.18 -2.48
N ASN A 197 -18.81 -5.12 -1.16
CA ASN A 197 -18.12 -3.96 -0.55
C ASN A 197 -16.61 -3.92 -0.83
N ASP A 198 -15.93 -5.06 -0.86
CA ASP A 198 -14.52 -5.12 -1.25
C ASP A 198 -14.34 -4.89 -2.76
N VAL A 199 -15.37 -5.19 -3.57
CA VAL A 199 -15.42 -4.78 -4.98
C VAL A 199 -15.56 -3.26 -5.09
N PHE A 200 -16.44 -2.61 -4.32
CA PHE A 200 -16.53 -1.14 -4.30
C PHE A 200 -15.22 -0.49 -3.83
N PHE A 201 -14.63 -0.97 -2.72
CA PHE A 201 -13.35 -0.45 -2.27
C PHE A 201 -12.27 -0.68 -3.33
N ALA A 202 -12.15 -1.88 -3.90
CA ALA A 202 -11.18 -2.17 -4.96
C ALA A 202 -11.40 -1.33 -6.23
N ILE A 203 -12.64 -1.08 -6.65
CA ILE A 203 -12.97 -0.24 -7.81
C ILE A 203 -12.63 1.22 -7.53
N VAL A 204 -13.00 1.77 -6.37
CA VAL A 204 -12.66 3.16 -6.02
C VAL A 204 -11.15 3.32 -5.82
N THR A 205 -10.48 2.39 -5.15
CA THR A 205 -9.04 2.49 -4.91
C THR A 205 -8.22 2.25 -6.18
N SER A 206 -8.53 1.21 -6.95
CA SER A 206 -7.81 0.93 -8.20
C SER A 206 -8.25 1.83 -9.36
N GLY A 207 -9.47 2.35 -9.35
CA GLY A 207 -9.98 3.30 -10.33
C GLY A 207 -9.42 4.70 -10.10
N LEU A 208 -9.40 5.19 -8.86
CA LEU A 208 -8.76 6.47 -8.55
C LEU A 208 -7.23 6.40 -8.71
N SER A 209 -6.59 5.29 -8.30
CA SER A 209 -5.16 5.06 -8.54
C SER A 209 -4.83 4.96 -10.04
N ARG A 210 -5.63 4.22 -10.84
CA ARG A 210 -5.47 4.20 -12.30
C ARG A 210 -5.70 5.57 -12.92
N TYR A 211 -6.79 6.26 -12.59
CA TYR A 211 -7.10 7.61 -13.09
C TYR A 211 -5.98 8.62 -12.82
N LEU A 212 -5.37 8.58 -11.63
CA LEU A 212 -4.23 9.41 -11.27
C LEU A 212 -2.91 9.03 -11.99
N HIS A 213 -2.83 7.84 -12.59
CA HIS A 213 -1.66 7.35 -13.31
C HIS A 213 -1.83 7.26 -14.85
N HIS A 214 -3.06 7.28 -15.40
CA HIS A 214 -3.31 6.89 -16.80
C HIS A 214 -3.01 7.98 -17.85
N ARG A 215 -2.87 9.27 -17.46
CA ARG A 215 -2.51 10.36 -18.39
C ARG A 215 -1.00 10.37 -18.72
N MET A 216 -0.54 9.32 -19.37
CA MET A 216 0.83 9.17 -19.85
C MET A 216 0.82 8.62 -21.28
N PRO A 217 0.80 9.48 -22.31
CA PRO A 217 1.04 9.04 -23.68
C PRO A 217 2.47 8.47 -23.79
N GLU A 218 2.68 7.54 -24.71
CA GLU A 218 3.99 6.95 -24.93
C GLU A 218 5.03 8.03 -25.27
N GLY A 219 6.14 8.05 -24.53
CA GLY A 219 7.18 9.07 -24.64
C GLY A 219 7.09 10.23 -23.64
N ALA A 220 6.02 10.37 -22.85
CA ALA A 220 5.96 11.38 -21.78
C ALA A 220 6.80 10.98 -20.54
N ASN A 221 7.38 11.97 -19.85
CA ASN A 221 8.19 11.75 -18.64
C ASN A 221 7.36 11.34 -17.41
N GLU A 222 7.76 10.29 -16.69
CA GLU A 222 7.01 9.73 -15.55
C GLU A 222 6.78 10.78 -14.43
N PRO A 223 5.53 11.04 -13.99
CA PRO A 223 5.25 11.98 -12.90
C PRO A 223 5.72 11.41 -11.56
N TRP A 224 6.04 12.27 -10.60
CA TRP A 224 6.42 11.77 -9.27
C TRP A 224 5.23 11.12 -8.56
N SER A 225 5.50 10.01 -7.84
CA SER A 225 4.53 9.42 -6.94
C SER A 225 4.19 10.41 -5.80
N PRO A 226 2.96 10.37 -5.22
CA PRO A 226 2.62 11.18 -4.05
C PRO A 226 3.59 10.96 -2.88
N PHE A 227 3.97 9.70 -2.63
CA PHE A 227 4.97 9.35 -1.62
C PHE A 227 6.38 9.86 -1.97
N GLY A 228 6.78 9.86 -3.25
CA GLY A 228 8.06 10.44 -3.66
C GLY A 228 8.13 11.95 -3.38
N ARG A 229 7.05 12.68 -3.65
CA ARG A 229 6.91 14.10 -3.28
C ARG A 229 6.90 14.32 -1.77
N LEU A 230 6.29 13.42 -1.01
CA LEU A 230 6.23 13.45 0.45
C LEU A 230 7.62 13.24 1.07
N PHE A 231 8.35 12.22 0.63
CA PHE A 231 9.68 11.86 1.16
C PHE A 231 10.80 12.80 0.76
N LEU A 232 10.54 13.83 -0.06
CA LEU A 232 11.48 14.91 -0.37
C LEU A 232 11.28 16.15 0.51
N GLN A 233 10.27 16.15 1.39
CA GLN A 233 10.06 17.23 2.35
C GLN A 233 10.95 16.99 3.59
N GLN A 234 11.44 18.07 4.20
CA GLN A 234 12.49 18.02 5.22
C GLN A 234 12.14 17.14 6.44
N GLU A 235 10.89 17.18 6.91
CA GLU A 235 10.44 16.44 8.11
C GLU A 235 10.18 14.95 7.87
N LEU A 236 10.26 14.49 6.61
CA LEU A 236 10.13 13.10 6.18
C LEU A 236 11.18 12.76 5.11
N TYR A 237 12.37 13.39 5.15
CA TYR A 237 13.40 13.20 4.14
C TYR A 237 14.04 11.81 4.25
N GLU A 238 13.54 10.85 3.47
CA GLU A 238 13.79 9.43 3.70
C GLU A 238 14.79 8.85 2.70
N VAL A 239 15.97 8.46 3.19
CA VAL A 239 17.00 7.70 2.47
C VAL A 239 17.10 6.33 3.12
N VAL A 240 17.04 5.28 2.31
CA VAL A 240 17.34 3.90 2.72
C VAL A 240 18.85 3.70 2.60
N ASN A 241 19.54 3.41 3.71
CA ASN A 241 20.95 3.06 3.70
C ASN A 241 21.08 1.54 3.93
N LEU A 242 21.68 0.85 2.97
CA LEU A 242 21.95 -0.58 2.98
C LEU A 242 23.46 -0.80 3.11
N LEU A 243 23.88 -1.44 4.18
CA LEU A 243 25.27 -1.85 4.39
C LEU A 243 25.46 -3.30 3.92
N VAL A 244 26.38 -3.48 2.99
CA VAL A 244 26.80 -4.78 2.45
C VAL A 244 28.23 -5.05 2.91
N GLY A 245 28.43 -6.06 3.75
CA GLY A 245 29.77 -6.54 4.12
C GLY A 245 30.24 -7.62 3.13
N LEU A 246 31.51 -7.60 2.74
CA LEU A 246 32.07 -8.46 1.69
C LEU A 246 33.27 -9.28 2.20
N GLU A 247 33.37 -10.54 1.76
CA GLU A 247 34.41 -11.46 2.25
C GLU A 247 35.83 -11.04 1.79
N LYS A 248 35.95 -10.48 0.57
CA LYS A 248 37.23 -10.08 -0.07
C LYS A 248 37.38 -8.55 -0.16
N PRO A 249 38.60 -8.01 -0.38
CA PRO A 249 38.79 -6.63 -0.80
C PRO A 249 37.94 -6.27 -2.02
N ILE A 250 37.62 -4.98 -2.16
CA ILE A 250 36.71 -4.49 -3.20
C ILE A 250 37.50 -4.10 -4.44
N ASP A 251 37.04 -4.53 -5.62
CA ASP A 251 37.48 -3.99 -6.90
C ASP A 251 36.42 -2.97 -7.37
N VAL A 252 36.74 -1.68 -7.23
CA VAL A 252 35.82 -0.59 -7.52
C VAL A 252 35.57 -0.47 -9.04
N ASP A 253 36.57 -0.70 -9.88
CA ASP A 253 36.45 -0.54 -11.33
C ASP A 253 35.70 -1.72 -11.97
N ALA A 254 35.95 -2.95 -11.50
CA ALA A 254 35.09 -4.09 -11.84
C ALA A 254 33.62 -3.85 -11.42
N THR A 255 33.41 -3.28 -10.22
CA THR A 255 32.08 -2.92 -9.74
C THR A 255 31.43 -1.85 -10.61
N LYS A 256 32.17 -0.81 -11.06
CA LYS A 256 31.67 0.19 -12.02
C LYS A 256 31.25 -0.47 -13.33
N MET A 257 32.08 -1.35 -13.89
CA MET A 257 31.77 -2.08 -15.11
C MET A 257 30.50 -2.93 -14.98
N GLU A 258 30.32 -3.65 -13.88
CA GLU A 258 29.13 -4.47 -13.63
C GLU A 258 27.87 -3.61 -13.48
N ILE A 259 27.94 -2.54 -12.67
CA ILE A 259 26.81 -1.63 -12.46
C ILE A 259 26.39 -0.93 -13.75
N ASN A 260 27.34 -0.49 -14.59
CA ASN A 260 27.05 0.12 -15.90
C ASN A 260 26.24 -0.81 -16.83
N ASN A 261 26.46 -2.13 -16.71
CA ASN A 261 25.74 -3.15 -17.49
C ASN A 261 24.46 -3.68 -16.80
N SER A 262 24.26 -3.38 -15.51
CA SER A 262 23.17 -3.88 -14.68
C SER A 262 21.79 -3.30 -15.05
N VAL A 263 20.73 -3.79 -14.39
CA VAL A 263 19.39 -3.22 -14.47
C VAL A 263 19.28 -1.83 -13.83
N LEU A 264 20.18 -1.48 -12.89
CA LEU A 264 20.14 -0.20 -12.17
C LEU A 264 20.31 0.99 -13.14
N ILE A 265 21.28 0.90 -14.05
CA ILE A 265 21.57 1.92 -15.08
C ILE A 265 20.61 1.80 -16.30
N LYS A 266 19.64 0.88 -16.24
CA LYS A 266 18.55 0.76 -17.21
C LYS A 266 17.20 1.20 -16.63
N HIS A 267 17.08 1.32 -15.31
CA HIS A 267 15.84 1.65 -14.64
C HIS A 267 15.51 3.16 -14.75
N PRO A 268 14.33 3.56 -15.27
CA PRO A 268 14.02 4.97 -15.56
C PRO A 268 14.27 5.94 -14.41
N ARG A 269 13.86 5.58 -13.19
CA ARG A 269 14.04 6.41 -11.99
C ARG A 269 15.48 6.50 -11.47
N PHE A 270 16.30 5.47 -11.67
CA PHE A 270 17.72 5.48 -11.28
C PHE A 270 18.59 6.23 -12.30
N CYS A 271 18.07 6.42 -13.50
CA CYS A 271 18.62 7.30 -14.54
C CYS A 271 17.81 8.60 -14.67
N GLY A 272 17.07 8.98 -13.62
CA GLY A 272 16.13 10.10 -13.63
C GLY A 272 16.57 11.23 -12.73
N LEU A 273 16.54 12.46 -13.24
CA LEU A 273 16.58 13.67 -12.42
C LEU A 273 15.16 14.06 -12.01
N LEU A 274 15.04 14.48 -10.76
CA LEU A 274 13.86 15.14 -10.23
C LEU A 274 13.79 16.56 -10.78
N VAL A 275 12.79 16.85 -11.62
CA VAL A 275 12.58 18.19 -12.18
C VAL A 275 11.13 18.64 -12.06
N ARG A 276 10.93 19.95 -12.21
CA ARG A 276 9.63 20.62 -12.21
C ARG A 276 9.52 21.44 -13.50
N ASP A 277 8.39 21.37 -14.20
CA ASP A 277 8.13 22.25 -15.36
C ASP A 277 7.71 23.67 -14.95
N GLU A 278 7.58 24.54 -15.95
CA GLU A 278 7.11 25.92 -15.82
C GLU A 278 5.69 26.02 -15.21
N LYS A 279 4.89 24.95 -15.32
CA LYS A 279 3.53 24.84 -14.76
C LYS A 279 3.53 24.29 -13.33
N GLY A 280 4.70 24.05 -12.75
CA GLY A 280 4.88 23.53 -11.40
C GLY A 280 4.70 22.01 -11.26
N LYS A 281 4.52 21.25 -12.35
CA LYS A 281 4.35 19.79 -12.32
C LYS A 281 5.70 19.10 -12.19
N GLU A 282 5.76 18.11 -11.31
CA GLU A 282 6.98 17.38 -10.95
C GLU A 282 7.06 16.03 -11.67
N TYR A 283 8.17 15.77 -12.34
CA TYR A 283 8.39 14.57 -13.16
C TYR A 283 9.86 14.11 -13.17
N TRP A 284 10.09 12.86 -13.59
CA TRP A 284 11.40 12.25 -13.78
C TRP A 284 11.91 12.55 -15.19
N ARG A 285 12.96 13.37 -15.32
CA ARG A 285 13.64 13.60 -16.60
C ARG A 285 14.82 12.64 -16.73
N LYS A 286 14.82 11.80 -17.76
CA LYS A 286 15.96 10.91 -18.06
C LYS A 286 17.25 11.71 -18.21
N THR A 287 18.34 11.20 -17.64
CA THR A 287 19.71 11.73 -17.74
C THR A 287 20.68 10.59 -18.05
N GLN A 288 21.87 10.91 -18.53
CA GLN A 288 23.00 9.98 -18.45
C GLN A 288 23.50 9.94 -16.99
N VAL A 289 23.87 8.75 -16.53
CA VAL A 289 24.45 8.53 -15.20
C VAL A 289 25.97 8.64 -15.33
N ASP A 290 26.56 9.48 -14.48
CA ASP A 290 28.00 9.61 -14.30
C ASP A 290 28.40 8.86 -13.03
N LEU A 291 28.91 7.63 -13.18
CA LEU A 291 29.18 6.73 -12.05
C LEU A 291 30.19 7.31 -11.05
N ASP A 292 31.15 8.13 -11.50
CA ASP A 292 32.16 8.72 -10.61
C ASP A 292 31.54 9.75 -9.65
N ARG A 293 30.38 10.33 -10.00
CA ARG A 293 29.58 11.16 -9.07
C ARG A 293 28.71 10.34 -8.11
N HIS A 294 28.56 9.04 -8.33
CA HIS A 294 27.77 8.15 -7.47
C HIS A 294 28.64 7.21 -6.61
N PHE A 295 29.89 6.96 -7.02
CA PHE A 295 30.83 6.04 -6.37
C PHE A 295 31.79 6.85 -5.48
N ILE A 296 31.50 6.88 -4.18
CA ILE A 296 32.27 7.61 -3.17
C ILE A 296 33.26 6.62 -2.55
N VAL A 297 34.52 6.67 -2.95
CA VAL A 297 35.56 5.75 -2.46
C VAL A 297 36.24 6.36 -1.24
N LEU A 298 36.25 5.60 -0.15
CA LEU A 298 36.92 5.92 1.11
C LEU A 298 37.99 4.85 1.35
N GLU A 299 39.20 5.16 0.92
CA GLU A 299 40.38 4.28 1.05
C GLU A 299 40.78 4.12 2.52
N ASP A 300 40.82 5.23 3.26
CA ASP A 300 41.17 5.29 4.66
C ASP A 300 40.07 4.75 5.59
N ARG A 301 40.47 4.39 6.81
CA ARG A 301 39.58 3.96 7.90
C ARG A 301 38.64 5.10 8.30
N VAL A 302 37.33 4.85 8.35
CA VAL A 302 36.32 5.91 8.59
C VAL A 302 36.01 6.19 10.07
N GLY A 303 36.85 5.70 10.99
CA GLY A 303 36.70 5.96 12.42
C GLY A 303 37.81 5.34 13.28
N GLU A 304 37.86 5.80 14.53
CA GLU A 304 38.85 5.38 15.53
C GLU A 304 38.34 4.22 16.40
N GLY A 305 39.26 3.39 16.91
CA GLY A 305 38.96 2.24 17.76
C GLY A 305 39.20 0.88 17.11
N GLU A 306 39.00 -0.18 17.89
CA GLU A 306 39.30 -1.58 17.50
C GLU A 306 38.07 -2.36 17.01
N ASP A 307 36.85 -1.97 17.41
CA ASP A 307 35.61 -2.63 17.01
C ASP A 307 35.18 -2.16 15.60
N GLU A 308 35.55 -2.93 14.58
CA GLU A 308 35.16 -2.70 13.17
C GLU A 308 33.65 -2.54 12.98
N GLU A 309 32.83 -3.30 13.73
CA GLU A 309 31.38 -3.20 13.63
C GLU A 309 30.87 -1.89 14.24
N GLU A 310 31.47 -1.40 15.32
CA GLU A 310 31.13 -0.09 15.90
C GLU A 310 31.52 1.07 14.98
N ILE A 311 32.70 1.03 14.34
CA ILE A 311 33.15 2.07 13.40
C ILE A 311 32.21 2.17 12.19
N VAL A 312 31.92 1.04 11.53
CA VAL A 312 31.02 1.03 10.38
C VAL A 312 29.57 1.38 10.80
N ASN A 313 29.13 0.98 11.99
CA ASN A 313 27.83 1.39 12.53
C ASN A 313 27.76 2.90 12.84
N GLN A 314 28.85 3.54 13.29
CA GLN A 314 28.89 4.98 13.52
C GLN A 314 28.81 5.74 12.18
N TYR A 315 29.59 5.33 11.18
CA TYR A 315 29.50 5.87 9.83
C TYR A 315 28.07 5.79 9.25
N MET A 316 27.42 4.63 9.40
CA MET A 316 26.03 4.43 8.99
C MET A 316 25.03 5.25 9.82
N ALA A 317 25.33 5.58 11.08
CA ALA A 317 24.50 6.44 11.92
C ALA A 317 24.60 7.91 11.48
N ASP A 318 25.79 8.37 11.08
CA ASP A 318 26.02 9.74 10.60
C ASP A 318 25.36 9.97 9.22
N LEU A 319 25.40 8.96 8.33
CA LEU A 319 24.65 8.96 7.07
C LEU A 319 23.13 9.06 7.24
N ALA A 320 22.59 8.64 8.38
CA ALA A 320 21.16 8.72 8.67
C ALA A 320 20.69 10.14 9.06
N VAL A 321 21.59 11.00 9.55
CA VAL A 321 21.27 12.34 10.05
C VAL A 321 21.73 13.46 9.11
N SER A 322 22.96 13.36 8.59
CA SER A 322 23.73 14.54 8.13
C SER A 322 24.09 14.53 6.65
N SER A 323 23.52 13.64 5.84
CA SER A 323 23.94 13.42 4.44
C SER A 323 22.78 13.32 3.44
N PRO A 324 21.98 14.38 3.20
CA PRO A 324 20.97 14.36 2.15
C PRO A 324 21.58 14.10 0.77
N LEU A 325 20.88 13.34 -0.07
CA LEU A 325 21.32 13.02 -1.42
C LEU A 325 21.13 14.23 -2.35
N SER A 326 22.16 14.57 -3.12
CA SER A 326 22.12 15.74 -4.00
C SER A 326 21.14 15.57 -5.15
N THR A 327 20.24 16.55 -5.33
CA THR A 327 19.22 16.58 -6.37
C THR A 327 19.76 16.90 -7.77
N ASN A 328 21.05 17.22 -7.91
CA ASN A 328 21.72 17.48 -9.19
C ASN A 328 22.24 16.21 -9.91
N LYS A 329 21.93 15.03 -9.37
CA LYS A 329 22.17 13.69 -9.92
C LYS A 329 20.99 12.79 -9.52
N PRO A 330 20.82 11.60 -10.12
CA PRO A 330 19.86 10.61 -9.64
C PRO A 330 20.06 10.29 -8.16
N LEU A 331 18.98 10.04 -7.41
CA LEU A 331 19.04 10.01 -5.94
C LEU A 331 19.52 8.69 -5.34
N TRP A 332 20.75 8.29 -5.66
CA TRP A 332 21.43 7.15 -5.06
C TRP A 332 22.95 7.33 -5.06
N GLU A 333 23.64 6.68 -4.13
CA GLU A 333 25.11 6.73 -3.97
C GLU A 333 25.63 5.40 -3.41
N PHE A 334 26.80 4.94 -3.87
CA PHE A 334 27.51 3.81 -3.28
C PHE A 334 28.79 4.33 -2.62
N HIS A 335 28.90 4.14 -1.30
CA HIS A 335 30.05 4.54 -0.51
C HIS A 335 30.89 3.29 -0.24
N PHE A 336 32.11 3.24 -0.78
CA PHE A 336 33.02 2.11 -0.70
C PHE A 336 33.98 2.31 0.47
N LEU A 337 33.77 1.55 1.55
CA LEU A 337 34.57 1.58 2.77
C LEU A 337 35.69 0.54 2.64
N MET A 338 36.76 0.91 1.94
CA MET A 338 37.77 -0.03 1.42
C MET A 338 38.47 -0.78 2.54
N ALA A 339 38.96 -0.05 3.56
CA ALA A 339 39.58 -0.61 4.76
C ALA A 339 38.66 -1.60 5.53
N HIS A 340 37.34 -1.44 5.41
CA HIS A 340 36.33 -2.23 6.14
C HIS A 340 35.65 -3.30 5.27
N LYS A 341 36.04 -3.45 3.99
CA LYS A 341 35.40 -4.34 3.00
C LYS A 341 33.88 -4.18 2.93
N CYS A 342 33.38 -2.96 3.11
CA CYS A 342 31.95 -2.68 3.16
C CYS A 342 31.52 -1.73 2.04
N VAL A 343 30.29 -1.89 1.55
CA VAL A 343 29.64 -0.93 0.65
C VAL A 343 28.36 -0.45 1.31
N ALA A 344 28.28 0.86 1.59
CA ALA A 344 27.06 1.51 2.02
C ALA A 344 26.32 2.07 0.79
N MET A 345 25.29 1.35 0.36
CA MET A 345 24.42 1.71 -0.75
C MET A 345 23.26 2.57 -0.24
N ARG A 346 23.09 3.75 -0.82
CA ARG A 346 22.12 4.76 -0.38
C ARG A 346 21.10 4.98 -1.48
N PHE A 347 19.82 4.92 -1.15
CA PHE A 347 18.72 5.08 -2.10
C PHE A 347 17.65 5.99 -1.51
N HIS A 348 17.33 7.11 -2.16
CA HIS A 348 16.21 7.93 -1.70
C HIS A 348 14.88 7.18 -1.86
N HIS A 349 14.03 7.20 -0.84
CA HIS A 349 12.80 6.40 -0.79
C HIS A 349 11.75 6.82 -1.85
N ALA A 350 11.95 7.96 -2.52
CA ALA A 350 11.19 8.35 -3.71
C ALA A 350 11.44 7.48 -4.95
N LEU A 351 12.57 6.75 -5.02
CA LEU A 351 12.86 5.83 -6.11
C LEU A 351 11.90 4.63 -6.09
N GLY A 352 11.71 4.04 -4.91
CA GLY A 352 10.79 2.94 -4.64
C GLY A 352 10.81 2.56 -3.15
N ASP A 353 9.87 1.73 -2.73
CA ASP A 353 9.85 1.17 -1.36
C ASP A 353 10.80 -0.02 -1.19
N GLY A 354 10.94 -0.52 0.04
CA GLY A 354 11.83 -1.63 0.38
C GLY A 354 11.63 -2.90 -0.44
N ILE A 355 10.42 -3.20 -0.95
CA ILE A 355 10.22 -4.37 -1.82
C ILE A 355 10.69 -4.06 -3.24
N SER A 356 10.43 -2.86 -3.76
CA SER A 356 11.00 -2.43 -5.05
C SER A 356 12.54 -2.42 -4.99
N LEU A 357 13.14 -1.86 -3.93
CA LEU A 357 14.59 -1.80 -3.75
C LEU A 357 15.22 -3.19 -3.59
N MET A 358 14.65 -4.10 -2.77
CA MET A 358 15.16 -5.47 -2.68
C MET A 358 14.97 -6.26 -3.98
N SER A 359 13.90 -5.99 -4.76
CA SER A 359 13.71 -6.54 -6.11
C SER A 359 14.75 -6.04 -7.11
N LEU A 360 15.20 -4.79 -7.00
CA LEU A 360 16.32 -4.29 -7.80
C LEU A 360 17.64 -4.96 -7.40
N LEU A 361 17.91 -5.04 -6.10
CA LEU A 361 19.12 -5.68 -5.57
C LEU A 361 19.17 -7.17 -5.91
N LYS A 362 18.01 -7.85 -5.99
CA LYS A 362 17.89 -9.21 -6.53
C LYS A 362 18.52 -9.35 -7.93
N ALA A 363 18.38 -8.33 -8.76
CA ALA A 363 18.87 -8.31 -10.14
C ALA A 363 20.26 -7.68 -10.29
N VAL A 364 20.82 -7.08 -9.22
CA VAL A 364 22.20 -6.57 -9.14
C VAL A 364 23.13 -7.61 -8.49
N PHE A 365 22.65 -8.36 -7.49
CA PHE A 365 23.42 -9.40 -6.81
C PHE A 365 23.33 -10.74 -7.56
N ARG A 366 24.41 -11.52 -7.55
CA ARG A 366 24.52 -12.84 -8.19
C ARG A 366 24.66 -13.95 -7.16
N LYS A 367 24.05 -15.11 -7.41
CA LYS A 367 24.14 -16.25 -6.49
C LYS A 367 25.59 -16.75 -6.42
N VAL A 368 26.07 -17.11 -5.22
CA VAL A 368 27.43 -17.66 -5.09
C VAL A 368 27.45 -19.06 -5.70
N GLY A 369 28.28 -19.24 -6.74
CA GLY A 369 28.47 -20.53 -7.44
C GLY A 369 27.81 -20.61 -8.82
N ASP A 370 26.80 -19.78 -9.12
CA ASP A 370 26.26 -19.61 -10.47
C ASP A 370 26.04 -18.10 -10.75
N PRO A 371 26.93 -17.45 -11.53
CA PRO A 371 26.82 -16.03 -11.87
C PRO A 371 25.58 -15.65 -12.69
N ASN A 372 24.93 -16.62 -13.35
CA ASN A 372 23.78 -16.38 -14.21
C ASN A 372 22.44 -16.58 -13.47
N GLU A 373 22.44 -17.30 -12.35
CA GLU A 373 21.21 -17.58 -11.58
C GLU A 373 20.83 -16.41 -10.65
N PHE A 374 19.57 -16.00 -10.71
CA PHE A 374 18.98 -15.01 -9.81
C PHE A 374 18.40 -15.67 -8.53
N PRO A 375 18.35 -14.96 -7.38
CA PRO A 375 17.84 -15.50 -6.12
C PRO A 375 16.48 -16.21 -6.20
N THR A 376 16.38 -17.32 -5.47
CA THR A 376 15.13 -18.07 -5.31
C THR A 376 14.07 -17.24 -4.58
N MET A 377 12.83 -17.24 -5.09
CA MET A 377 11.73 -16.44 -4.52
C MET A 377 11.27 -16.96 -3.15
N ALA A 378 11.36 -16.12 -2.12
CA ALA A 378 10.66 -16.33 -0.86
C ALA A 378 9.15 -16.10 -1.02
N THR A 379 8.39 -17.16 -1.30
CA THR A 379 6.92 -17.11 -1.34
C THR A 379 6.36 -16.96 0.08
N SER A 380 5.60 -15.88 0.32
CA SER A 380 4.81 -15.75 1.54
C SER A 380 3.45 -16.42 1.36
N SER A 381 3.03 -17.23 2.32
CA SER A 381 1.76 -17.96 2.28
C SER A 381 0.56 -17.05 2.02
N ALA A 382 -0.31 -17.45 1.09
CA ALA A 382 -1.54 -16.73 0.75
C ALA A 382 -2.45 -16.51 1.97
N SER A 383 -3.21 -15.40 1.95
CA SER A 383 -4.23 -15.10 2.97
C SER A 383 -5.31 -16.18 3.03
N SER A 384 -5.69 -16.59 4.25
CA SER A 384 -6.74 -17.61 4.43
C SER A 384 -8.11 -17.15 3.90
N PRO A 385 -9.02 -18.09 3.57
CA PRO A 385 -10.38 -17.76 3.17
C PRO A 385 -11.11 -16.85 4.17
N TRP A 386 -11.98 -15.97 3.67
CA TRP A 386 -12.84 -15.15 4.52
C TRP A 386 -13.85 -16.00 5.29
N ASP A 387 -13.89 -15.77 6.60
CA ASP A 387 -14.95 -16.24 7.48
C ASP A 387 -16.03 -15.15 7.59
N LYS A 388 -17.24 -15.44 7.09
CA LYS A 388 -18.38 -14.50 7.09
C LYS A 388 -18.73 -14.00 8.50
N ASN A 389 -18.52 -14.82 9.53
CA ASN A 389 -18.83 -14.46 10.92
C ASN A 389 -17.86 -13.40 11.50
N LYS A 390 -16.74 -13.12 10.82
CA LYS A 390 -15.75 -12.11 11.23
C LYS A 390 -15.93 -10.75 10.53
N PHE A 391 -16.87 -10.60 9.60
CA PHE A 391 -17.03 -9.38 8.80
C PHE A 391 -17.34 -8.13 9.65
N LEU A 392 -18.36 -8.17 10.52
CA LEU A 392 -18.69 -7.05 11.41
C LEU A 392 -17.54 -6.73 12.36
N MET A 393 -16.88 -7.77 12.90
CA MET A 393 -15.71 -7.62 13.78
C MET A 393 -14.55 -6.91 13.07
N ASN A 394 -14.30 -7.24 11.78
CA ASN A 394 -13.25 -6.61 10.98
C ASN A 394 -13.59 -5.17 10.59
N LEU A 395 -14.86 -4.85 10.30
CA LEU A 395 -15.33 -3.48 10.10
C LEU A 395 -15.15 -2.64 11.37
N TRP A 396 -15.59 -3.16 12.52
CA TRP A 396 -15.45 -2.48 13.81
C TRP A 396 -13.99 -2.24 14.19
N ASN A 397 -13.14 -3.26 14.07
CA ASN A 397 -11.69 -3.11 14.27
C ASN A 397 -11.08 -2.07 13.31
N SER A 398 -11.50 -2.06 12.04
CA SER A 398 -11.03 -1.06 11.06
C SER A 398 -11.44 0.35 11.46
N PHE A 399 -12.71 0.56 11.84
CA PHE A 399 -13.19 1.85 12.33
C PHE A 399 -12.40 2.33 13.56
N LEU A 400 -12.19 1.47 14.55
CA LEU A 400 -11.40 1.80 15.75
C LEU A 400 -9.96 2.15 15.42
N TYR A 401 -9.27 1.37 14.58
CA TYR A 401 -7.87 1.63 14.25
C TYR A 401 -7.68 2.85 13.34
N ILE A 402 -8.57 3.08 12.36
CA ILE A 402 -8.55 4.29 11.53
C ILE A 402 -8.83 5.53 12.38
N THR A 403 -9.80 5.45 13.30
CA THR A 403 -10.07 6.54 14.26
C THR A 403 -8.85 6.78 15.16
N THR A 404 -8.20 5.71 15.64
CA THR A 404 -6.97 5.82 16.44
C THR A 404 -5.84 6.49 15.65
N LEU A 405 -5.65 6.12 14.38
CA LEU A 405 -4.66 6.74 13.48
C LEU A 405 -4.92 8.25 13.30
N ILE A 406 -6.16 8.64 13.02
CA ILE A 406 -6.56 10.05 12.88
C ILE A 406 -6.34 10.81 14.20
N LEU A 407 -6.79 10.25 15.33
CA LEU A 407 -6.59 10.85 16.64
C LEU A 407 -5.10 10.98 17.01
N ARG A 408 -4.26 10.02 16.60
CA ARG A 408 -2.79 10.05 16.78
C ARG A 408 -2.09 11.08 15.89
N ILE A 409 -2.62 11.39 14.71
CA ILE A 409 -2.15 12.50 13.87
C ILE A 409 -2.52 13.86 14.48
N LEU A 410 -3.72 13.97 15.06
CA LEU A 410 -4.30 15.25 15.46
C LEU A 410 -4.04 15.65 16.93
N TRP A 411 -4.20 14.74 17.90
CA TRP A 411 -4.24 15.09 19.34
C TRP A 411 -3.54 14.12 20.30
N ILE A 412 -3.61 12.80 20.09
CA ILE A 412 -3.14 11.80 21.04
C ILE A 412 -1.64 11.57 20.88
N ARG A 413 -0.90 11.63 21.99
CA ARG A 413 0.54 11.32 22.09
C ARG A 413 0.79 10.14 23.03
N ASP A 414 1.90 9.44 22.85
CA ASP A 414 2.39 8.52 23.88
C ASP A 414 2.79 9.30 25.14
N PRO A 415 2.73 8.70 26.34
CA PRO A 415 3.31 9.28 27.54
C PRO A 415 4.81 9.54 27.35
N LYS A 416 5.33 10.61 27.97
CA LYS A 416 6.78 10.86 27.98
C LYS A 416 7.50 9.84 28.87
N THR A 417 8.59 9.28 28.36
CA THR A 417 9.43 8.25 28.99
C THR A 417 10.90 8.51 28.70
N ALA A 418 11.79 7.72 29.31
CA ALA A 418 13.23 7.73 29.04
C ALA A 418 13.63 7.32 27.60
N ILE A 419 12.68 6.89 26.75
CA ILE A 419 12.90 6.56 25.33
C ILE A 419 12.02 7.35 24.37
N SER A 420 11.34 8.40 24.85
CA SER A 420 10.47 9.22 24.00
C SER A 420 11.28 10.18 23.15
N GLY A 421 11.04 10.16 21.83
CA GLY A 421 11.49 11.19 20.91
C GLY A 421 10.56 12.41 20.87
N GLY A 422 10.64 13.18 19.79
CA GLY A 422 9.81 14.35 19.52
C GLY A 422 10.33 15.16 18.32
N PRO A 423 9.64 16.24 17.94
CA PRO A 423 10.08 17.12 16.86
C PRO A 423 11.52 17.63 17.08
N GLY A 424 12.32 17.65 16.02
CA GLY A 424 13.74 18.02 16.04
C GLY A 424 14.71 16.88 16.42
N VAL A 425 14.23 15.77 17.00
CA VAL A 425 15.08 14.61 17.34
C VAL A 425 15.56 13.89 16.07
N GLU A 426 14.87 14.04 14.95
CA GLU A 426 15.32 13.66 13.61
C GLU A 426 16.67 14.27 13.22
N LEU A 427 17.07 15.41 13.79
CA LEU A 427 18.36 16.07 13.52
C LEU A 427 19.44 15.76 14.57
N TRP A 428 19.13 14.97 15.61
CA TRP A 428 20.07 14.68 16.69
C TRP A 428 21.07 13.59 16.29
N PRO A 429 22.34 13.66 16.77
CA PRO A 429 23.32 12.61 16.57
C PRO A 429 22.79 11.22 16.92
N ARG A 430 23.07 10.24 16.05
CA ARG A 430 22.59 8.88 16.20
C ARG A 430 23.73 7.92 16.58
N ARG A 431 23.32 6.76 17.09
CA ARG A 431 24.16 5.56 17.22
C ARG A 431 23.40 4.36 16.67
N ILE A 432 24.13 3.38 16.16
CA ILE A 432 23.58 2.08 15.76
C ILE A 432 24.19 0.99 16.63
N ALA A 433 23.35 0.06 17.07
CA ALA A 433 23.79 -1.28 17.47
C ALA A 433 23.06 -2.31 16.60
N THR A 434 23.67 -3.48 16.41
CA THR A 434 23.05 -4.60 15.71
C THR A 434 22.77 -5.73 16.70
N ALA A 435 21.52 -6.19 16.78
CA ALA A 435 21.20 -7.47 17.41
C ALA A 435 21.24 -8.58 16.34
N LYS A 436 21.93 -9.69 16.61
CA LYS A 436 22.22 -10.77 15.67
C LYS A 436 21.29 -11.95 15.94
N LEU A 437 20.15 -12.01 15.25
CA LEU A 437 19.15 -13.05 15.45
C LEU A 437 19.32 -14.18 14.42
N HIS A 438 19.06 -15.43 14.82
CA HIS A 438 19.01 -16.57 13.91
C HIS A 438 17.57 -16.85 13.46
N LEU A 439 17.35 -17.00 12.14
CA LEU A 439 16.02 -17.29 11.60
C LEU A 439 15.49 -18.64 12.08
N ASP A 440 16.35 -19.64 12.29
CA ASP A 440 15.92 -20.95 12.76
C ASP A 440 15.45 -20.93 14.22
N ASP A 441 16.00 -20.05 15.04
CA ASP A 441 15.54 -19.81 16.41
C ASP A 441 14.16 -19.13 16.40
N MET A 442 13.97 -18.13 15.52
CA MET A 442 12.65 -17.52 15.30
C MET A 442 11.63 -18.54 14.76
N LYS A 443 12.04 -19.44 13.85
CA LYS A 443 11.19 -20.54 13.34
C LYS A 443 10.86 -21.55 14.43
N ALA A 444 11.78 -21.86 15.34
CA ALA A 444 11.55 -22.75 16.48
C ALA A 444 10.48 -22.15 17.41
N VAL A 445 10.65 -20.89 17.83
CA VAL A 445 9.67 -20.15 18.64
C VAL A 445 8.30 -20.11 17.96
N LYS A 446 8.24 -19.78 16.66
CA LYS A 446 7.01 -19.78 15.83
C LYS A 446 6.25 -21.12 15.84
N LYS A 447 6.92 -22.27 16.03
CA LYS A 447 6.29 -23.59 15.98
C LYS A 447 5.56 -23.98 17.28
N THR A 448 5.71 -23.21 18.35
CA THR A 448 5.40 -23.70 19.72
C THR A 448 4.00 -23.40 20.22
N VAL A 449 3.35 -22.35 19.73
CA VAL A 449 1.96 -22.06 20.09
C VAL A 449 1.03 -22.80 19.13
N THR A 450 0.85 -24.10 19.39
CA THR A 450 -0.09 -24.95 18.66
C THR A 450 -1.53 -24.51 18.95
N GLY A 451 -2.18 -23.93 17.93
CA GLY A 451 -3.56 -23.47 18.01
C GLY A 451 -4.08 -23.03 16.64
N ALA A 452 -5.38 -22.73 16.54
CA ALA A 452 -6.08 -22.46 15.28
C ALA A 452 -5.68 -21.18 14.51
N LYS A 453 -4.52 -20.58 14.81
CA LYS A 453 -3.95 -19.41 14.12
C LYS A 453 -2.49 -19.65 13.80
N MET A 454 -2.17 -19.73 12.50
CA MET A 454 -0.81 -19.89 12.02
C MET A 454 0.06 -18.66 12.35
N GLN A 455 1.16 -18.87 13.07
CA GLN A 455 2.10 -17.81 13.42
C GLN A 455 3.08 -17.48 12.29
N THR A 456 3.57 -16.25 12.28
CA THR A 456 4.48 -15.67 11.29
C THR A 456 5.74 -15.12 11.96
N ILE A 457 6.83 -14.97 11.20
CA ILE A 457 8.09 -14.40 11.73
C ILE A 457 7.87 -12.98 12.27
N ASN A 458 6.95 -12.19 11.69
CA ASN A 458 6.57 -10.87 12.19
C ASN A 458 5.94 -10.92 13.60
N ASP A 459 5.26 -12.02 13.96
CA ASP A 459 4.67 -12.16 15.29
C ASP A 459 5.75 -12.46 16.34
N VAL A 460 6.77 -13.26 15.97
CA VAL A 460 7.97 -13.51 16.79
C VAL A 460 8.82 -12.25 16.91
N PHE A 461 9.02 -11.51 15.82
CA PHE A 461 9.74 -10.24 15.83
C PHE A 461 9.11 -9.24 16.78
N PHE A 462 7.79 -9.00 16.70
CA PHE A 462 7.12 -8.08 17.63
C PHE A 462 7.12 -8.60 19.09
N ALA A 463 7.12 -9.91 19.30
CA ALA A 463 7.28 -10.49 20.63
C ALA A 463 8.65 -10.18 21.25
N ILE A 464 9.73 -10.36 20.47
CA ILE A 464 11.11 -9.99 20.85
C ILE A 464 11.16 -8.51 21.22
N LEU A 465 10.60 -7.63 20.38
CA LEU A 465 10.55 -6.20 20.66
C LEU A 465 9.83 -5.88 21.97
N SER A 466 8.64 -6.44 22.18
CA SER A 466 7.85 -6.23 23.39
C SER A 466 8.56 -6.70 24.67
N SER A 467 9.30 -7.82 24.59
CA SER A 467 10.05 -8.37 25.72
C SER A 467 11.34 -7.57 25.98
N GLY A 468 12.16 -7.34 24.95
CA GLY A 468 13.44 -6.65 25.07
C GLY A 468 13.30 -5.17 25.44
N LEU A 469 12.29 -4.46 24.91
CA LEU A 469 11.99 -3.09 25.35
C LEU A 469 11.47 -3.06 26.80
N SER A 470 10.74 -4.07 27.26
CA SER A 470 10.34 -4.16 28.67
C SER A 470 11.56 -4.34 29.59
N ARG A 471 12.53 -5.17 29.18
CA ARG A 471 13.82 -5.35 29.89
C ARG A 471 14.62 -4.05 29.95
N TYR A 472 14.80 -3.41 28.80
CA TYR A 472 15.56 -2.16 28.68
C TYR A 472 14.91 -1.02 29.49
N LEU A 473 13.59 -0.85 29.40
CA LEU A 473 12.84 0.12 30.20
C LEU A 473 12.92 -0.17 31.70
N HIS A 474 12.86 -1.43 32.11
CA HIS A 474 12.99 -1.81 33.51
C HIS A 474 14.37 -1.47 34.08
N HIS A 475 15.44 -1.69 33.29
CA HIS A 475 16.80 -1.33 33.65
C HIS A 475 17.00 0.19 33.73
N ARG A 476 16.59 0.94 32.69
CA ARG A 476 16.76 2.40 32.60
C ARG A 476 15.85 3.19 33.54
N THR A 477 14.68 2.66 33.88
CA THR A 477 13.68 3.35 34.70
C THR A 477 12.87 2.33 35.52
N PRO A 478 13.38 1.87 36.68
CA PRO A 478 12.72 0.85 37.50
C PRO A 478 11.33 1.23 38.03
N THR A 479 10.97 2.52 37.94
CA THR A 479 9.69 3.13 38.35
C THR A 479 8.62 3.17 37.25
N VAL A 480 8.89 2.63 36.05
CA VAL A 480 7.88 2.53 34.98
C VAL A 480 6.66 1.74 35.48
N GLN A 481 5.46 2.30 35.23
CA GLN A 481 4.20 1.70 35.62
C GLN A 481 3.88 0.47 34.76
N GLU A 482 3.42 -0.60 35.42
CA GLU A 482 2.95 -1.82 34.75
C GLU A 482 1.82 -1.49 33.76
N GLY A 483 1.88 -2.05 32.55
CA GLY A 483 0.89 -1.77 31.51
C GLY A 483 1.03 -0.42 30.80
N LEU A 484 2.12 0.34 31.04
CA LEU A 484 2.46 1.52 30.23
C LEU A 484 2.41 1.16 28.73
N GLN A 485 1.57 1.88 27.99
CA GLN A 485 1.40 1.70 26.55
C GLN A 485 2.27 2.68 25.78
N LEU A 486 3.10 2.13 24.89
CA LEU A 486 3.83 2.83 23.84
C LEU A 486 3.27 2.45 22.48
N THR A 487 3.46 3.30 21.48
CA THR A 487 3.02 3.04 20.11
C THR A 487 4.21 2.85 19.20
N THR A 488 4.23 1.69 18.55
CA THR A 488 5.18 1.35 17.49
C THR A 488 4.51 1.57 16.13
N VAL A 489 5.09 2.43 15.30
CA VAL A 489 4.70 2.60 13.89
C VAL A 489 5.40 1.51 13.08
N SER A 490 4.63 0.61 12.48
CA SER A 490 5.15 -0.44 11.59
C SER A 490 4.83 -0.10 10.14
N MET A 491 5.87 0.01 9.31
CA MET A 491 5.73 0.09 7.85
C MET A 491 5.31 -1.27 7.28
N VAL A 492 4.36 -1.29 6.36
CA VAL A 492 3.94 -2.52 5.64
C VAL A 492 3.75 -2.28 4.15
N ASN A 493 4.21 -3.24 3.35
CA ASN A 493 3.91 -3.33 1.91
C ASN A 493 2.44 -3.69 1.69
N LEU A 494 1.78 -3.03 0.74
CA LEU A 494 0.37 -3.17 0.40
C LEU A 494 0.13 -3.99 -0.89
N ARG A 495 1.19 -4.39 -1.61
CA ARG A 495 1.06 -5.21 -2.82
C ARG A 495 0.39 -6.55 -2.53
N GLN A 496 -0.47 -6.98 -3.47
CA GLN A 496 -1.23 -8.23 -3.34
C GLN A 496 -0.34 -9.48 -3.51
N GLN A 497 0.69 -9.39 -4.36
CA GLN A 497 1.68 -10.46 -4.51
C GLN A 497 2.81 -10.24 -3.48
N PRO A 498 3.02 -11.17 -2.54
CA PRO A 498 4.07 -11.07 -1.56
C PRO A 498 5.40 -11.64 -2.07
N GLY A 499 6.50 -11.16 -1.51
CA GLY A 499 7.86 -11.59 -1.87
C GLY A 499 8.51 -10.71 -2.95
N LEU A 500 9.78 -10.98 -3.22
CA LEU A 500 10.57 -10.26 -4.23
C LEU A 500 10.11 -10.65 -5.64
N GLN A 501 9.97 -9.65 -6.50
CA GLN A 501 9.51 -9.76 -7.88
C GLN A 501 10.65 -9.52 -8.88
N GLU A 502 10.46 -9.97 -10.11
CA GLU A 502 11.32 -9.58 -11.25
C GLU A 502 11.07 -8.12 -11.64
N VAL A 503 12.14 -7.33 -11.79
CA VAL A 503 12.05 -5.89 -12.07
C VAL A 503 11.29 -5.61 -13.36
N SER A 504 11.51 -6.41 -14.41
CA SER A 504 10.75 -6.33 -15.67
C SER A 504 9.24 -6.46 -15.45
N ASN A 505 8.81 -7.44 -14.65
CA ASN A 505 7.41 -7.66 -14.31
C ASN A 505 6.83 -6.53 -13.44
N MET A 506 7.63 -5.88 -12.60
CA MET A 506 7.20 -4.71 -11.82
C MET A 506 6.99 -3.46 -12.68
N MET A 507 7.66 -3.36 -13.83
CA MET A 507 7.58 -2.19 -14.71
C MET A 507 6.40 -2.22 -15.69
N THR A 508 5.68 -3.36 -15.82
CA THR A 508 4.51 -3.44 -16.71
C THR A 508 3.29 -2.72 -16.13
N SER A 509 2.55 -2.00 -16.99
CA SER A 509 1.43 -1.13 -16.60
C SER A 509 0.31 -1.83 -15.81
N PHE A 510 0.12 -3.13 -16.04
CA PHE A 510 -0.93 -3.96 -15.44
C PHE A 510 -0.43 -4.89 -14.32
N SER A 511 0.81 -4.73 -13.86
CA SER A 511 1.40 -5.57 -12.82
C SER A 511 0.65 -5.45 -11.48
N ARG A 512 0.32 -6.60 -10.86
CA ARG A 512 -0.19 -6.66 -9.47
C ARG A 512 0.88 -6.35 -8.41
N ALA A 513 2.11 -6.13 -8.85
CA ALA A 513 3.25 -5.76 -8.02
C ALA A 513 4.08 -4.64 -8.67
N ARG A 514 3.40 -3.58 -9.14
CA ARG A 514 4.01 -2.45 -9.84
C ARG A 514 5.16 -1.80 -9.04
N TRP A 515 6.19 -1.34 -9.74
CA TRP A 515 7.29 -0.58 -9.17
C TRP A 515 6.80 0.75 -8.57
N GLY A 516 7.17 1.04 -7.31
CA GLY A 516 6.79 2.29 -6.67
C GLY A 516 6.80 2.25 -5.15
N ASN A 517 5.89 3.00 -4.55
CA ASN A 517 5.73 3.15 -3.10
C ASN A 517 4.34 2.67 -2.66
N ASP A 518 4.15 1.35 -2.59
CA ASP A 518 2.91 0.72 -2.14
C ASP A 518 3.01 0.41 -0.65
N ILE A 519 3.14 1.45 0.16
CA ILE A 519 3.35 1.34 1.62
C ILE A 519 2.19 1.96 2.40
N GLY A 520 1.92 1.38 3.57
CA GLY A 520 1.03 1.92 4.59
C GLY A 520 1.59 1.67 5.99
N VAL A 521 0.95 2.25 7.01
CA VAL A 521 1.36 2.11 8.42
C VAL A 521 0.34 1.37 9.27
N HIS A 522 0.84 0.55 10.21
CA HIS A 522 0.07 0.01 11.32
C HIS A 522 0.56 0.62 12.64
N LEU A 523 -0.37 1.05 13.49
CA LEU A 523 -0.06 1.49 14.85
C LEU A 523 -0.16 0.31 15.81
N LEU A 524 0.98 -0.27 16.16
CA LEU A 524 1.08 -1.46 17.01
C LEU A 524 1.29 -1.02 18.48
N PRO A 525 0.29 -1.17 19.36
CA PRO A 525 0.49 -0.89 20.78
C PRO A 525 1.43 -1.93 21.43
N LEU A 526 2.47 -1.43 22.07
CA LEU A 526 3.43 -2.19 22.86
C LEU A 526 3.20 -1.86 24.33
N TYR A 527 2.99 -2.88 25.16
CA TYR A 527 2.76 -2.72 26.59
C TYR A 527 3.99 -3.16 27.36
N TYR A 528 4.46 -2.31 28.27
CA TYR A 528 5.49 -2.64 29.24
C TYR A 528 4.96 -3.67 30.25
N HIS A 529 5.77 -4.69 30.52
CA HIS A 529 5.50 -5.69 31.56
C HIS A 529 6.76 -5.94 32.39
N ARG A 530 6.67 -5.70 33.70
CA ARG A 530 7.80 -5.83 34.64
C ARG A 530 8.20 -7.29 34.90
N ILE A 531 7.21 -8.16 35.05
CA ILE A 531 7.40 -9.60 35.27
C ILE A 531 6.45 -10.33 34.32
N VAL A 532 7.02 -11.15 33.44
CA VAL A 532 6.26 -12.03 32.55
C VAL A 532 6.63 -13.47 32.88
N ALA A 533 5.70 -14.18 33.52
CA ALA A 533 5.93 -15.55 34.00
C ALA A 533 6.23 -16.56 32.87
N ASN A 534 5.76 -16.29 31.65
CA ASN A 534 6.02 -17.11 30.47
C ASN A 534 6.42 -16.20 29.28
N PRO A 535 7.69 -16.23 28.80
CA PRO A 535 8.14 -15.42 27.67
C PRO A 535 7.27 -15.53 26.41
N LEU A 536 6.62 -16.69 26.17
CA LEU A 536 5.72 -16.91 25.04
C LEU A 536 4.39 -16.15 25.14
N ASP A 537 4.07 -15.52 26.27
CA ASP A 537 2.88 -14.66 26.37
C ASP A 537 3.03 -13.36 25.58
N HIS A 538 4.25 -12.83 25.40
CA HIS A 538 4.52 -11.77 24.43
C HIS A 538 4.14 -12.20 23.01
N LEU A 539 4.48 -13.44 22.64
CA LEU A 539 4.16 -14.03 21.34
C LEU A 539 2.65 -14.20 21.14
N LYS A 540 1.93 -14.73 22.14
CA LYS A 540 0.45 -14.84 22.10
C LYS A 540 -0.21 -13.47 21.92
N LYS A 541 0.24 -12.45 22.67
CA LYS A 541 -0.22 -11.05 22.57
C LYS A 541 0.06 -10.48 21.18
N ALA A 542 1.29 -10.63 20.68
CA ALA A 542 1.72 -10.19 19.35
C ALA A 542 0.87 -10.82 18.23
N THR A 543 0.73 -12.16 18.21
CA THR A 543 -0.11 -12.86 17.21
C THR A 543 -1.56 -12.37 17.26
N SER A 544 -2.14 -12.19 18.45
CA SER A 544 -3.53 -11.74 18.62
C SER A 544 -3.75 -10.33 18.05
N MET A 545 -2.85 -9.41 18.36
CA MET A 545 -2.84 -8.03 17.85
C MET A 545 -2.62 -8.00 16.33
N LEU A 546 -1.55 -8.61 15.84
CA LEU A 546 -1.17 -8.58 14.43
C LEU A 546 -2.22 -9.26 13.54
N THR A 547 -2.90 -10.30 14.02
CA THR A 547 -4.07 -10.88 13.32
C THR A 547 -5.17 -9.84 13.12
N LYS A 548 -5.53 -9.08 14.18
CA LYS A 548 -6.56 -8.01 14.07
C LYS A 548 -6.10 -6.88 13.15
N LYS A 549 -4.82 -6.51 13.19
CA LYS A 549 -4.23 -5.45 12.36
C LYS A 549 -4.20 -5.82 10.88
N LYS A 550 -3.70 -7.02 10.53
CA LYS A 550 -3.69 -7.57 9.15
C LYS A 550 -5.11 -7.70 8.55
N LEU A 551 -6.13 -8.00 9.36
CA LEU A 551 -7.52 -8.06 8.93
C LEU A 551 -8.22 -6.68 8.86
N SER A 552 -7.62 -5.65 9.46
CA SER A 552 -8.14 -4.28 9.40
C SER A 552 -7.67 -3.57 8.14
N LYS A 553 -8.44 -2.58 7.68
CA LYS A 553 -8.03 -1.73 6.55
C LYS A 553 -7.11 -0.57 6.98
N GLU A 554 -6.56 -0.55 8.20
CA GLU A 554 -5.76 0.56 8.75
C GLU A 554 -4.60 1.00 7.83
N ALA A 555 -3.74 0.07 7.42
CA ALA A 555 -2.60 0.40 6.57
C ALA A 555 -3.02 0.90 5.18
N ILE A 556 -4.04 0.27 4.58
CA ILE A 556 -4.65 0.70 3.32
C ILE A 556 -5.20 2.14 3.47
N SER A 557 -5.99 2.42 4.51
CA SER A 557 -6.54 3.75 4.79
C SER A 557 -5.45 4.79 5.06
N SER A 558 -4.35 4.41 5.72
CA SER A 558 -3.22 5.32 5.94
C SER A 558 -2.54 5.73 4.62
N HIS A 559 -2.37 4.80 3.68
CA HIS A 559 -1.88 5.08 2.34
C HIS A 559 -2.81 6.04 1.58
N PHE A 560 -4.11 5.75 1.55
CA PHE A 560 -5.09 6.63 0.91
C PHE A 560 -5.15 8.02 1.55
N LEU A 561 -5.03 8.12 2.87
CA LEU A 561 -4.96 9.40 3.57
C LEU A 561 -3.71 10.19 3.15
N SER A 562 -2.53 9.56 3.09
CA SER A 562 -1.28 10.22 2.69
C SER A 562 -1.30 10.70 1.23
N VAL A 563 -1.80 9.84 0.32
CA VAL A 563 -2.01 10.19 -1.10
C VAL A 563 -3.00 11.34 -1.24
N TRP A 564 -4.16 11.26 -0.59
CA TRP A 564 -5.21 12.27 -0.64
C TRP A 564 -4.74 13.62 -0.09
N LEU A 565 -4.09 13.64 1.08
CA LEU A 565 -3.49 14.86 1.65
C LEU A 565 -2.50 15.51 0.67
N THR A 566 -1.63 14.70 0.05
CA THR A 566 -0.62 15.18 -0.91
C THR A 566 -1.24 15.75 -2.18
N HIS A 567 -2.37 15.20 -2.65
CA HIS A 567 -3.08 15.72 -3.82
C HIS A 567 -3.92 16.97 -3.51
N CYS A 568 -4.63 17.00 -2.37
CA CYS A 568 -5.54 18.11 -2.04
C CYS A 568 -4.84 19.34 -1.46
N PHE A 569 -3.74 19.16 -0.72
CA PHE A 569 -3.05 20.25 -0.01
C PHE A 569 -1.57 20.43 -0.39
N GLY A 570 -1.06 19.58 -1.28
CA GLY A 570 0.36 19.54 -1.66
C GLY A 570 1.25 18.82 -0.64
N SER A 571 2.45 18.43 -1.08
CA SER A 571 3.38 17.61 -0.28
C SER A 571 3.84 18.28 1.02
N LYS A 572 4.07 19.59 1.02
CA LYS A 572 4.48 20.36 2.22
C LYS A 572 3.46 20.24 3.36
N VAL A 573 2.18 20.50 3.06
CA VAL A 573 1.11 20.43 4.06
C VAL A 573 0.87 18.97 4.47
N ALA A 574 0.88 18.04 3.52
CA ALA A 574 0.78 16.61 3.81
C ALA A 574 1.92 16.13 4.74
N CYS A 575 3.16 16.55 4.50
CA CYS A 575 4.32 16.25 5.36
C CYS A 575 4.12 16.79 6.78
N SER A 576 3.75 18.07 6.93
CA SER A 576 3.51 18.69 8.24
C SER A 576 2.34 18.06 9.03
N ILE A 577 1.40 17.39 8.35
CA ILE A 577 0.34 16.60 8.97
C ILE A 577 0.85 15.20 9.33
N ILE A 578 1.51 14.50 8.41
CA ILE A 578 1.93 13.10 8.57
C ILE A 578 3.10 12.96 9.55
N SER A 579 4.06 13.89 9.56
CA SER A 579 5.18 13.94 10.51
C SER A 579 4.70 13.92 11.98
N ARG A 580 3.54 14.52 12.28
CA ARG A 580 2.92 14.49 13.62
C ARG A 580 2.70 13.07 14.12
N LEU A 581 2.43 12.11 13.24
CA LEU A 581 2.26 10.71 13.64
C LEU A 581 3.54 10.17 14.29
N PHE A 582 4.70 10.46 13.71
CA PHE A 582 6.00 10.06 14.23
C PHE A 582 6.34 10.84 15.51
N CYS A 583 6.07 12.14 15.55
CA CYS A 583 6.24 12.98 16.75
C CYS A 583 5.35 12.56 17.94
N ASN A 584 4.21 11.91 17.67
CA ASN A 584 3.20 11.53 18.66
C ASN A 584 3.28 10.04 19.07
N THR A 585 4.29 9.30 18.59
CA THR A 585 4.51 7.87 18.85
C THR A 585 5.99 7.62 19.19
N THR A 586 6.32 6.45 19.73
CA THR A 586 7.65 6.26 20.36
C THR A 586 8.68 5.55 19.48
N ILE A 587 8.26 4.60 18.63
CA ILE A 587 9.17 3.66 17.95
C ILE A 587 8.80 3.47 16.48
N CYS A 588 9.77 3.49 15.56
CA CYS A 588 9.60 3.02 14.18
C CYS A 588 10.07 1.58 14.04
N ILE A 589 9.34 0.74 13.30
CA ILE A 589 9.84 -0.57 12.86
C ILE A 589 9.60 -0.82 11.38
N SER A 590 10.56 -1.50 10.76
CA SER A 590 10.45 -2.06 9.42
C SER A 590 11.05 -3.46 9.39
N ASN A 591 10.41 -4.37 8.66
CA ASN A 591 10.94 -5.71 8.38
C ASN A 591 10.84 -5.95 6.87
N VAL A 592 11.98 -6.13 6.22
CA VAL A 592 12.06 -6.38 4.78
C VAL A 592 12.58 -7.80 4.55
N ILE A 593 11.90 -8.56 3.70
CA ILE A 593 12.35 -9.89 3.28
C ILE A 593 13.58 -9.71 2.40
N GLY A 594 14.73 -10.18 2.87
CA GLY A 594 15.97 -10.27 2.10
C GLY A 594 16.22 -11.67 1.52
N PHE A 595 17.48 -11.99 1.25
CA PHE A 595 17.88 -13.18 0.49
C PHE A 595 18.05 -14.42 1.36
N GLN A 596 17.52 -15.56 0.91
CA GLN A 596 17.66 -16.85 1.62
C GLN A 596 19.00 -17.53 1.36
N GLU A 597 19.57 -17.31 0.17
CA GLU A 597 20.82 -17.92 -0.31
C GLU A 597 22.01 -16.98 -0.09
N LYS A 598 23.24 -17.53 -0.12
CA LYS A 598 24.45 -16.69 -0.19
C LYS A 598 24.53 -16.00 -1.56
N MET A 599 24.76 -14.70 -1.50
CA MET A 599 24.82 -13.78 -2.63
C MET A 599 26.22 -13.19 -2.77
N SER A 600 26.52 -12.66 -3.95
CA SER A 600 27.72 -11.91 -4.27
C SER A 600 27.36 -10.57 -4.91
N PHE A 601 28.21 -9.58 -4.69
CA PHE A 601 28.17 -8.27 -5.34
C PHE A 601 29.47 -8.09 -6.11
N SER A 602 29.39 -7.88 -7.43
CA SER A 602 30.55 -7.85 -8.33
C SER A 602 31.52 -9.02 -8.15
N GLY A 603 30.99 -10.24 -8.10
CA GLY A 603 31.76 -11.49 -7.89
C GLY A 603 32.34 -11.69 -6.48
N ASN A 604 32.21 -10.70 -5.59
CA ASN A 604 32.66 -10.78 -4.20
C ASN A 604 31.52 -11.28 -3.30
N PRO A 605 31.66 -12.42 -2.59
CA PRO A 605 30.63 -12.93 -1.70
C PRO A 605 30.26 -11.93 -0.60
N ILE A 606 28.96 -11.79 -0.35
CA ILE A 606 28.40 -10.97 0.72
C ILE A 606 28.42 -11.78 2.02
N GLU A 607 29.07 -11.24 3.05
CA GLU A 607 29.14 -11.83 4.38
C GLU A 607 27.86 -11.53 5.18
N PHE A 608 27.42 -10.26 5.14
CA PHE A 608 26.22 -9.80 5.82
C PHE A 608 25.52 -8.69 5.04
N LEU A 609 24.22 -8.56 5.30
CA LEU A 609 23.36 -7.51 4.77
C LEU A 609 22.63 -6.84 5.94
N ARG A 610 22.74 -5.52 6.05
CA ARG A 610 22.12 -4.72 7.13
C ARG A 610 21.49 -3.47 6.53
N MET A 611 20.39 -2.98 7.10
CA MET A 611 19.74 -1.77 6.61
C MET A 611 19.27 -0.86 7.72
N ASN A 612 19.25 0.44 7.45
CA ASN A 612 18.54 1.45 8.21
C ASN A 612 17.95 2.50 7.24
N THR A 613 17.31 3.53 7.79
CA THR A 613 16.87 4.70 7.02
C THR A 613 17.27 6.00 7.71
N SER A 614 16.95 7.14 7.10
CA SER A 614 17.06 8.47 7.72
C SER A 614 16.45 8.51 9.12
N SER A 615 17.03 9.35 9.98
CA SER A 615 16.46 9.61 11.30
C SER A 615 15.10 10.31 11.21
N THR A 616 14.15 9.83 12.02
CA THR A 616 12.80 10.38 12.20
C THR A 616 12.66 10.97 13.60
N PRO A 617 11.56 11.69 13.92
CA PRO A 617 11.32 12.26 15.25
C PRO A 617 11.33 11.24 16.41
N GLN A 618 11.26 9.94 16.10
CA GLN A 618 11.30 8.87 17.08
C GLN A 618 12.75 8.59 17.54
N ALA A 619 12.92 8.42 18.85
CA ALA A 619 14.24 8.18 19.44
C ALA A 619 14.77 6.76 19.15
N ILE A 620 13.89 5.81 18.77
CA ILE A 620 14.22 4.45 18.37
C ILE A 620 13.64 4.17 16.99
N GLN A 621 14.48 3.68 16.08
CA GLN A 621 14.06 2.97 14.87
C GLN A 621 14.70 1.60 14.82
N ILE A 622 13.96 0.60 14.36
CA ILE A 622 14.43 -0.78 14.29
C ILE A 622 14.15 -1.38 12.92
N HIS A 623 15.21 -1.82 12.26
CA HIS A 623 15.19 -2.32 10.90
C HIS A 623 15.71 -3.76 10.86
N MET A 624 14.86 -4.70 10.47
CA MET A 624 15.22 -6.11 10.28
C MET A 624 15.33 -6.45 8.80
N VAL A 625 16.42 -7.09 8.42
CA VAL A 625 16.58 -7.72 7.10
C VAL A 625 17.12 -9.15 7.27
N SER A 626 16.54 -10.09 6.55
CA SER A 626 16.95 -11.49 6.57
C SER A 626 18.00 -11.78 5.50
N TYR A 627 19.12 -12.40 5.85
CA TYR A 627 20.17 -12.78 4.91
C TYR A 627 20.82 -14.12 5.29
N ALA A 628 20.81 -15.10 4.37
CA ALA A 628 21.52 -16.38 4.50
C ALA A 628 21.36 -17.09 5.87
N GLY A 629 20.13 -17.15 6.39
CA GLY A 629 19.82 -17.76 7.70
C GLY A 629 19.90 -16.82 8.90
N ARG A 630 20.52 -15.65 8.77
CA ARG A 630 20.57 -14.58 9.77
C ARG A 630 19.40 -13.61 9.61
N ALA A 631 19.06 -12.93 10.69
CA ALA A 631 18.18 -11.78 10.75
C ALA A 631 18.87 -10.70 11.60
N ASP A 632 19.80 -9.98 10.97
CA ASP A 632 20.49 -8.86 11.62
C ASP A 632 19.50 -7.69 11.79
N LEU A 633 19.46 -7.15 13.00
CA LEU A 633 18.51 -6.14 13.43
C LEU A 633 19.26 -4.84 13.77
N GLN A 634 19.26 -3.86 12.88
CA GLN A 634 19.86 -2.55 13.17
C GLN A 634 18.91 -1.69 13.99
N ILE A 635 19.44 -1.17 15.09
CA ILE A 635 18.73 -0.37 16.10
C ILE A 635 19.37 1.02 16.08
N LEU A 636 18.77 1.93 15.31
CA LEU A 636 19.20 3.33 15.20
C LEU A 636 18.55 4.13 16.32
N VAL A 637 19.36 4.79 17.15
CA VAL A 637 18.87 5.52 18.33
C VAL A 637 19.43 6.93 18.43
N ALA A 638 18.64 7.85 18.99
CA ALA A 638 19.11 9.17 19.41
C ALA A 638 20.12 9.01 20.57
N LYS A 639 21.38 9.39 20.31
CA LYS A 639 22.54 9.12 21.17
C LYS A 639 22.34 9.56 22.63
N ASP A 640 21.78 10.74 22.83
CA ASP A 640 21.65 11.35 24.16
C ASP A 640 20.40 10.87 24.93
N ILE A 641 19.44 10.26 24.23
CA ILE A 641 18.25 9.62 24.84
C ILE A 641 18.57 8.18 25.23
N ILE A 642 19.31 7.47 24.37
CA ILE A 642 19.67 6.06 24.51
C ILE A 642 21.19 5.93 24.37
N PRO A 643 21.95 6.13 25.47
CA PRO A 643 23.40 6.14 25.44
C PRO A 643 24.01 4.74 25.25
N ASP A 644 23.26 3.69 25.59
CA ASP A 644 23.65 2.28 25.68
C ASP A 644 22.94 1.35 24.67
N PRO A 645 22.96 1.63 23.34
CA PRO A 645 22.26 0.82 22.34
C PRO A 645 22.77 -0.63 22.25
N LYS A 646 24.05 -0.90 22.57
CA LYS A 646 24.58 -2.27 22.65
C LYS A 646 23.85 -3.11 23.73
N PHE A 647 23.40 -2.49 24.83
CA PHE A 647 22.60 -3.17 25.86
C PHE A 647 21.14 -3.39 25.41
N LEU A 648 20.54 -2.42 24.71
CA LEU A 648 19.22 -2.59 24.07
C LEU A 648 19.23 -3.73 23.03
N ALA A 649 20.30 -3.84 22.23
CA ALA A 649 20.50 -4.94 21.29
C ALA A 649 20.52 -6.30 22.00
N LYS A 650 21.34 -6.42 23.06
CA LYS A 650 21.40 -7.62 23.89
C LYS A 650 20.05 -7.99 24.51
N CYS A 651 19.25 -7.00 24.95
CA CYS A 651 17.90 -7.25 25.46
C CYS A 651 16.99 -7.94 24.42
N PHE A 652 17.16 -7.69 23.12
CA PHE A 652 16.41 -8.39 22.07
C PHE A 652 16.94 -9.81 21.81
N GLU A 653 18.26 -10.00 21.84
CA GLU A 653 18.90 -11.31 21.71
C GLU A 653 18.50 -12.25 22.86
N ASP A 654 18.65 -11.79 24.10
CA ASP A 654 18.25 -12.50 25.32
C ASP A 654 16.75 -12.88 25.28
N SER A 655 15.88 -11.97 24.82
CA SER A 655 14.44 -12.25 24.65
C SER A 655 14.13 -13.35 23.64
N LEU A 656 14.88 -13.47 22.54
CA LEU A 656 14.72 -14.60 21.60
C LEU A 656 15.21 -15.91 22.24
N LEU A 657 16.36 -15.89 22.90
CA LEU A 657 16.95 -17.07 23.55
C LEU A 657 16.04 -17.62 24.66
N GLU A 658 15.45 -16.75 25.48
CA GLU A 658 14.47 -17.16 26.50
C GLU A 658 13.20 -17.75 25.88
N MET A 659 12.63 -17.10 24.86
CA MET A 659 11.46 -17.65 24.16
C MET A 659 11.77 -19.02 23.55
N LYS A 660 12.97 -19.21 22.97
CA LYS A 660 13.46 -20.50 22.45
C LYS A 660 13.62 -21.55 23.56
N ALA A 661 14.15 -21.18 24.72
CA ALA A 661 14.31 -22.08 25.86
C ALA A 661 12.96 -22.52 26.45
N THR A 662 11.99 -21.59 26.58
CA THR A 662 10.62 -21.94 26.98
C THR A 662 9.90 -22.78 25.92
N ALA A 663 10.10 -22.46 24.64
CA ALA A 663 9.60 -23.22 23.51
C ALA A 663 10.06 -24.69 23.52
N ALA A 664 11.35 -24.94 23.73
CA ALA A 664 11.91 -26.28 23.79
C ALA A 664 11.31 -27.11 24.96
N LYS A 665 11.15 -26.49 26.14
CA LYS A 665 10.54 -27.11 27.34
C LYS A 665 9.06 -27.50 27.18
N LEU A 666 8.38 -27.02 26.14
CA LEU A 666 7.00 -27.41 25.80
C LEU A 666 6.93 -28.50 24.70
N GLN A 667 8.08 -28.88 24.14
CA GLN A 667 8.23 -29.91 23.10
C GLN A 667 8.94 -31.17 23.60
N SER A 668 9.66 -31.07 24.72
CA SER A 668 10.13 -32.18 25.56
C SER A 668 9.04 -32.68 26.51
#